data_AF-A0A193FSG8-F1
#
_entry.id   AF-A0A193FSG8-F1
#
_cell.length_a   1.000
_cell.length_b   1.000
_cell.length_c   1.000
_cell.angle_alpha   90.00
_cell.angle_beta   90.00
_cell.angle_gamma   90.00
#
_symmetry.space_group_name_H-M   'P 1'
#
loop_
_entity.id
_entity.type
_entity.pdbx_description
1 polymer ?
#
loop_
_entity_poly.entity_id
_entity_poly.type
_entity_poly.pdbx_seq_one_letter_code
_entity_poly.pdbx_strand_id
1 'polypeptide(L)'
;MQVDTRTPAGSELHAWRAFLGRATLALGLLLLASAAVCWVAANWDGMSKIQRLAGAQALLAASALLAAWLYARPARTAVAAHGRACVVGLASVLLGALLALVGQTYQTGADTWELFALWTVLLLPWAVAARSQGVWLLWIILANIALALLLGERVLSWWAVFDGPGFPSLVVSAADLLMLAVWELCARRWHARTGVGPRVLALLAVGVLALALVFGESVVEGLGTYTGLAWVGVTLILGYFYTRIRLDLVILALLAAGVICVSLRVVGEWLLRIDPGVWVALPLAALLMGEAVIAARWLRRLAAGTAVAAAGTGTAADAEVPAASAAPATAPVAEPAAGTPAAVDAAAAAPAAAPETAASAGGAVEPAAGAVVQLGPQAARRTATPWYVQGLLGLSAWIATLLLLLFLVASGIVQTTSAALVLGLVLCVAGVAVARNAQQLFWRQCATALAFCGQILVVAGLSVSNSATGAALLILVLAIAVYVLAPDAILRFLSGLMMALALFILTSFSAGTEALYENVMSWMGFDMVRGLTVWLPACVCGAWLAAAAFLARERMQAARRDMLQPLAWAFALAAQLGALQATGVPVWELGALWALHPPGAAFLVLAALLPVAVGWALMRARRGILPASVRAGVPLGLLVLAVCWMPAPGIAFALAWILLGFGLGRPRLRRFGQTVLLIYLVLYYYQLAVPLLQKSVWLAVAGVLLLAMRLVAWRLPRLLEGVAPVAPATPFSPRRPLWAAVMVAGLAAVLSVVNTGIWQREQLLAAGHVVRLALAPVDPRAFMQGDYMALRFAAAQDIARLQDGQPPAVAGLWGGPRTDGYLVLKPDAQGVAQPLRVQADPQPHDPAEVVLRYRVRADGVRLVTNAYFFPEGEGARYEQARYGEFRVGDDGTGLLVRLLNADLQPL
;
A
#
# COMPACT_ATOMS: atom_id res chain seq x y z
N MET A 1 9.07 10.81 -15.55
CA MET A 1 9.72 12.14 -15.49
C MET A 1 10.80 12.08 -14.43
N GLN A 2 12.03 11.87 -14.88
CA GLN A 2 13.22 12.33 -14.16
C GLN A 2 13.34 13.85 -14.39
N VAL A 3 14.10 14.53 -13.54
CA VAL A 3 14.60 15.88 -13.80
C VAL A 3 16.06 15.70 -14.22
N ASP A 4 16.45 16.19 -15.39
CA ASP A 4 17.86 16.19 -15.80
C ASP A 4 18.52 17.47 -15.29
N THR A 5 19.67 17.31 -14.64
CA THR A 5 20.38 18.36 -13.89
C THR A 5 21.18 19.32 -14.79
N ARG A 6 20.69 19.55 -16.01
CA ARG A 6 21.23 20.46 -17.03
C ARG A 6 20.11 21.17 -17.81
N THR A 7 19.02 21.50 -17.13
CA THR A 7 17.90 22.26 -17.74
C THR A 7 17.83 23.68 -17.15
N PRO A 8 17.51 24.71 -17.96
CA PRO A 8 17.61 26.12 -17.55
C PRO A 8 16.62 26.45 -16.42
N ALA A 9 16.91 27.46 -15.59
CA ALA A 9 16.26 27.71 -14.29
C ALA A 9 14.71 27.70 -14.28
N GLY A 10 14.07 28.04 -15.41
CA GLY A 10 12.62 27.90 -15.58
C GLY A 10 12.11 26.46 -15.38
N SER A 11 12.88 25.42 -15.74
CA SER A 11 12.46 24.01 -15.65
C SER A 11 12.23 23.55 -14.21
N GLU A 12 13.14 23.84 -13.28
CA GLU A 12 13.01 23.49 -11.86
C GLU A 12 11.84 24.24 -11.22
N LEU A 13 11.68 25.54 -11.50
CA LEU A 13 10.57 26.33 -10.99
C LEU A 13 9.21 25.79 -11.47
N HIS A 14 9.10 25.42 -12.75
CA HIS A 14 7.91 24.76 -13.28
C HIS A 14 7.70 23.38 -12.68
N ALA A 15 8.75 22.59 -12.44
CA ALA A 15 8.66 21.28 -11.80
C ALA A 15 8.18 21.38 -10.34
N TRP A 16 8.71 22.32 -9.55
CA TRP A 16 8.29 22.59 -8.17
C TRP A 16 6.85 23.10 -8.10
N ARG A 17 6.48 24.10 -8.92
CA ARG A 17 5.09 24.57 -9.03
C ARG A 17 4.16 23.41 -9.44
N ALA A 18 4.50 22.64 -10.47
CA ALA A 18 3.70 21.50 -10.91
C ALA A 18 3.66 20.34 -9.90
N PHE A 19 4.64 20.18 -9.02
CA PHE A 19 4.59 19.21 -7.92
C PHE A 19 3.68 19.71 -6.79
N LEU A 20 3.98 20.87 -6.20
CA LEU A 20 3.22 21.45 -5.09
C LEU A 20 1.75 21.62 -5.47
N GLY A 21 1.46 22.10 -6.67
CA GLY A 21 0.09 22.28 -7.18
C GLY A 21 -0.69 20.99 -7.45
N ARG A 22 -0.02 19.83 -7.50
CA ARG A 22 -0.66 18.50 -7.54
C ARG A 22 -0.75 17.90 -6.14
N ALA A 23 0.33 17.93 -5.37
CA ALA A 23 0.40 17.37 -4.02
C ALA A 23 -0.63 18.02 -3.07
N THR A 24 -0.69 19.36 -3.02
CA THR A 24 -1.68 20.08 -2.20
C THR A 24 -3.13 19.82 -2.62
N LEU A 25 -3.38 19.61 -3.91
CA LEU A 25 -4.73 19.31 -4.42
C LEU A 25 -5.14 17.87 -4.10
N ALA A 26 -4.27 16.90 -4.36
CA ALA A 26 -4.52 15.50 -4.09
C ALA A 26 -4.66 15.25 -2.58
N LEU A 27 -3.83 15.89 -1.76
CA LEU A 27 -3.95 15.85 -0.30
C LEU A 27 -5.22 16.53 0.17
N GLY A 28 -5.49 17.78 -0.21
CA GLY A 28 -6.70 18.50 0.23
C GLY A 28 -8.00 17.76 -0.10
N LEU A 29 -8.11 17.17 -1.30
CA LEU A 29 -9.28 16.38 -1.70
C LEU A 29 -9.33 15.00 -1.02
N LEU A 30 -8.19 14.37 -0.73
CA LEU A 30 -8.12 13.13 0.05
C LEU A 30 -8.59 13.35 1.50
N LEU A 31 -8.17 14.45 2.13
CA LEU A 31 -8.60 14.80 3.48
C LEU A 31 -10.09 15.13 3.54
N LEU A 32 -10.63 15.83 2.53
CA LEU A 32 -12.09 16.05 2.42
C LEU A 32 -12.86 14.75 2.21
N ALA A 33 -12.31 13.78 1.48
CA ALA A 33 -12.90 12.45 1.33
C ALA A 33 -12.92 11.68 2.65
N SER A 34 -11.80 11.63 3.37
CA SER A 34 -11.72 10.98 4.69
C SER A 34 -12.55 11.70 5.76
N ALA A 35 -12.64 13.03 5.70
CA ALA A 35 -13.53 13.82 6.56
C ALA A 35 -14.99 13.39 6.38
N ALA A 36 -15.46 13.26 5.13
CA ALA A 36 -16.83 12.82 4.84
C ALA A 36 -17.09 11.37 5.31
N VAL A 37 -16.12 10.46 5.20
CA VAL A 37 -16.23 9.09 5.73
C VAL A 37 -16.35 9.10 7.26
N CYS A 38 -15.50 9.84 7.98
CA CYS A 38 -15.62 9.99 9.44
C CYS A 38 -16.93 10.67 9.85
N TRP A 39 -17.39 11.66 9.08
CA TRP A 39 -18.63 12.38 9.33
C TRP A 39 -19.87 11.49 9.22
N VAL A 40 -19.92 10.58 8.23
CA VAL A 40 -20.97 9.56 8.14
C VAL A 40 -20.89 8.58 9.32
N ALA A 41 -19.70 8.00 9.57
CA ALA A 41 -19.52 6.97 10.59
C ALA A 41 -19.88 7.45 12.02
N ALA A 42 -19.72 8.74 12.34
CA ALA A 42 -20.01 9.31 13.66
C ALA A 42 -21.51 9.44 14.02
N ASN A 43 -22.43 9.27 13.06
CA ASN A 43 -23.88 9.09 13.29
C ASN A 43 -24.60 10.20 14.14
N TRP A 44 -24.19 11.46 13.98
CA TRP A 44 -24.68 12.66 14.68
C TRP A 44 -26.19 12.70 15.01
N ASP A 45 -26.54 12.83 16.30
CA ASP A 45 -27.93 13.09 16.76
C ASP A 45 -28.48 14.43 16.27
N GLY A 46 -27.66 15.48 16.30
CA GLY A 46 -28.06 16.86 15.99
C GLY A 46 -28.48 17.12 14.53
N MET A 47 -28.62 16.07 13.71
CA MET A 47 -29.14 16.14 12.35
C MET A 47 -30.18 15.05 12.10
N SER A 48 -31.33 15.45 11.56
CA SER A 48 -32.38 14.52 11.14
C SER A 48 -31.93 13.65 9.96
N LYS A 49 -32.61 12.51 9.75
CA LYS A 49 -32.35 11.60 8.61
C LYS A 49 -32.32 12.34 7.27
N ILE A 50 -33.23 13.31 7.09
CA ILE A 50 -33.35 14.11 5.87
C ILE A 50 -32.13 15.05 5.72
N GLN A 51 -31.72 15.72 6.79
CA GLN A 51 -30.54 16.62 6.76
C GLN A 51 -29.26 15.86 6.43
N ARG A 52 -29.04 14.68 7.03
CA ARG A 52 -27.87 13.83 6.75
C ARG A 52 -27.84 13.36 5.30
N LEU A 53 -28.94 12.77 4.81
CA LEU A 53 -29.03 12.25 3.44
C LEU A 53 -28.93 13.37 2.39
N ALA A 54 -29.64 14.48 2.58
CA ALA A 54 -29.58 15.64 1.69
C ALA A 54 -28.19 16.29 1.67
N GLY A 55 -27.52 16.40 2.82
CA GLY A 55 -26.14 16.90 2.92
C GLY A 55 -25.16 16.02 2.14
N ALA A 56 -25.21 14.70 2.31
CA ALA A 56 -24.38 13.76 1.58
C ALA A 56 -24.65 13.80 0.06
N GLN A 57 -25.93 13.83 -0.37
CA GLN A 57 -26.30 13.98 -1.77
C GLN A 57 -25.82 15.32 -2.36
N ALA A 58 -25.93 16.43 -1.63
CA ALA A 58 -25.49 17.75 -2.08
C ALA A 58 -23.97 17.82 -2.26
N LEU A 59 -23.19 17.26 -1.32
CA LEU A 59 -21.73 17.16 -1.44
C LEU A 59 -21.32 16.29 -2.65
N LEU A 60 -22.00 15.15 -2.84
CA LEU A 60 -21.76 14.27 -3.97
C LEU A 60 -22.08 14.97 -5.30
N ALA A 61 -23.27 15.57 -5.42
CA ALA A 61 -23.69 16.31 -6.60
C ALA A 61 -22.76 17.49 -6.92
N ALA A 62 -22.37 18.28 -5.91
CA ALA A 62 -21.43 19.40 -6.10
C ALA A 62 -20.06 18.90 -6.62
N SER A 63 -19.53 17.81 -6.07
CA SER A 63 -18.25 17.23 -6.52
C SER A 63 -18.32 16.63 -7.94
N ALA A 64 -19.41 15.94 -8.27
CA ALA A 64 -19.62 15.32 -9.58
C ALA A 64 -19.93 16.35 -10.68
N LEU A 65 -20.72 17.39 -10.38
CA LEU A 65 -20.96 18.52 -11.30
C LEU A 65 -19.69 19.35 -11.52
N LEU A 66 -18.88 19.57 -10.47
CA LEU A 66 -17.56 20.19 -10.60
C LEU A 66 -16.64 19.32 -11.48
N ALA A 67 -16.67 17.99 -11.33
CA ALA A 67 -15.95 17.09 -12.22
C ALA A 67 -16.42 17.24 -13.68
N ALA A 68 -17.74 17.16 -13.95
CA ALA A 68 -18.30 17.32 -15.29
C ALA A 68 -17.91 18.66 -15.93
N TRP A 69 -18.03 19.77 -15.20
CA TRP A 69 -17.62 21.12 -15.63
C TRP A 69 -16.11 21.22 -15.90
N LEU A 70 -15.28 20.58 -15.08
CA LEU A 70 -13.84 20.48 -15.32
C LEU A 70 -13.55 19.66 -16.59
N TYR A 71 -14.23 18.54 -16.82
CA TYR A 71 -14.04 17.70 -18.01
C TYR A 71 -14.53 18.35 -19.30
N ALA A 72 -15.60 19.16 -19.25
CA ALA A 72 -16.11 19.93 -20.41
C ALA A 72 -15.11 20.96 -20.95
N ARG A 73 -14.20 21.47 -20.10
CA ARG A 73 -13.16 22.44 -20.47
C ARG A 73 -11.89 21.74 -20.98
N PRO A 74 -11.03 22.34 -21.82
CA PRO A 74 -9.76 21.72 -22.24
C PRO A 74 -8.72 21.68 -21.11
N ALA A 75 -7.99 20.56 -20.99
CA ALA A 75 -6.98 20.35 -19.95
C ALA A 75 -5.63 21.01 -20.30
N ARG A 76 -5.57 22.35 -20.28
CA ARG A 76 -4.40 23.15 -20.70
C ARG A 76 -3.08 22.86 -19.94
N THR A 77 -3.09 22.10 -18.85
CA THR A 77 -1.87 21.67 -18.14
C THR A 77 -2.02 20.28 -17.53
N ALA A 78 -0.90 19.60 -17.29
CA ALA A 78 -0.87 18.34 -16.54
C ALA A 78 -1.40 18.47 -15.09
N VAL A 79 -1.37 19.68 -14.50
CA VAL A 79 -1.97 19.95 -13.19
C VAL A 79 -3.50 19.98 -13.28
N ALA A 80 -4.07 20.56 -14.35
CA ALA A 80 -5.51 20.54 -14.61
C ALA A 80 -6.03 19.15 -14.96
N ALA A 81 -5.25 18.35 -15.70
CA ALA A 81 -5.57 16.95 -16.00
C ALA A 81 -5.53 16.07 -14.73
N HIS A 82 -4.57 16.29 -13.83
CA HIS A 82 -4.53 15.59 -12.54
C HIS A 82 -5.68 16.01 -11.62
N GLY A 83 -5.96 17.32 -11.53
CA GLY A 83 -7.01 17.83 -10.65
C GLY A 83 -8.41 17.31 -10.98
N ARG A 84 -8.72 17.16 -12.27
CA ARG A 84 -9.90 16.44 -12.75
C ARG A 84 -10.05 15.05 -12.13
N ALA A 85 -8.99 14.24 -12.24
CA ALA A 85 -8.98 12.89 -11.71
C ALA A 85 -9.12 12.85 -10.17
N CYS A 86 -8.58 13.85 -9.46
CA CYS A 86 -8.74 13.96 -8.00
C CYS A 86 -10.16 14.37 -7.60
N VAL A 87 -10.83 15.28 -8.34
CA VAL A 87 -12.22 15.65 -8.05
C VAL A 87 -13.18 14.50 -8.35
N VAL A 88 -12.94 13.73 -9.43
CA VAL A 88 -13.69 12.47 -9.65
C VAL A 88 -13.43 11.49 -8.51
N GLY A 89 -12.18 11.33 -8.05
CA GLY A 89 -11.85 10.47 -6.91
C GLY A 89 -12.56 10.86 -5.61
N LEU A 90 -12.74 12.16 -5.34
CA LEU A 90 -13.58 12.64 -4.24
C LEU A 90 -15.04 12.20 -4.42
N ALA A 91 -15.63 12.41 -5.60
CA ALA A 91 -16.99 11.94 -5.90
C ALA A 91 -17.11 10.41 -5.78
N SER A 92 -16.07 9.65 -6.17
CA SER A 92 -16.01 8.19 -6.04
C SER A 92 -16.07 7.72 -4.59
N VAL A 93 -15.45 8.45 -3.65
CA VAL A 93 -15.51 8.12 -2.21
C VAL A 93 -16.82 8.62 -1.58
N LEU A 94 -17.30 9.81 -1.97
CA LEU A 94 -18.58 10.35 -1.50
C LEU A 94 -19.78 9.47 -1.93
N LEU A 95 -19.68 8.77 -3.07
CA LEU A 95 -20.65 7.74 -3.47
C LEU A 95 -20.70 6.58 -2.48
N GLY A 96 -19.54 6.03 -2.08
CA GLY A 96 -19.48 4.98 -1.05
C GLY A 96 -19.98 5.45 0.31
N ALA A 97 -19.63 6.67 0.70
CA ALA A 97 -20.11 7.28 1.94
C ALA A 97 -21.64 7.50 1.94
N LEU A 98 -22.24 7.89 0.80
CA LEU A 98 -23.69 8.01 0.66
C LEU A 98 -24.40 6.65 0.74
N LEU A 99 -23.85 5.61 0.09
CA LEU A 99 -24.40 4.26 0.16
C LEU A 99 -24.32 3.68 1.58
N ALA A 100 -23.20 3.89 2.27
CA ALA A 100 -23.05 3.51 3.68
C ALA A 100 -24.03 4.27 4.59
N LEU A 101 -24.18 5.59 4.40
CA LEU A 101 -25.13 6.41 5.16
C LEU A 101 -26.58 5.95 4.97
N VAL A 102 -26.98 5.52 3.76
CA VAL A 102 -28.32 4.94 3.53
C VAL A 102 -28.47 3.61 4.27
N GLY A 103 -27.47 2.73 4.22
CA GLY A 103 -27.51 1.46 4.96
C GLY A 103 -27.65 1.67 6.48
N GLN A 104 -26.86 2.60 7.03
CA GLN A 104 -26.86 3.02 8.43
C GLN A 104 -28.18 3.66 8.86
N THR A 105 -28.67 4.65 8.10
CA THR A 105 -29.88 5.44 8.43
C THR A 105 -31.15 4.60 8.50
N TYR A 106 -31.22 3.51 7.73
CA TYR A 106 -32.35 2.60 7.69
C TYR A 106 -32.05 1.23 8.33
N GLN A 107 -30.93 1.10 9.05
CA GLN A 107 -30.46 -0.12 9.72
C GLN A 107 -30.55 -1.38 8.83
N THR A 108 -30.27 -1.23 7.52
CA THR A 108 -30.47 -2.34 6.57
C THR A 108 -29.30 -3.32 6.64
N GLY A 109 -29.53 -4.49 7.23
CA GLY A 109 -28.59 -5.62 7.17
C GLY A 109 -28.61 -6.36 5.83
N ALA A 110 -28.77 -5.60 4.73
CA ALA A 110 -28.37 -6.04 3.41
C ALA A 110 -26.89 -6.48 3.48
N ASP A 111 -26.56 -7.61 2.85
CA ASP A 111 -25.21 -8.16 2.99
C ASP A 111 -24.16 -7.15 2.49
N THR A 112 -23.05 -7.02 3.22
CA THR A 112 -22.03 -5.99 2.95
C THR A 112 -21.48 -6.05 1.52
N TRP A 113 -21.52 -7.22 0.86
CA TRP A 113 -21.15 -7.37 -0.55
C TRP A 113 -22.06 -6.55 -1.49
N GLU A 114 -23.36 -6.41 -1.20
CA GLU A 114 -24.32 -5.67 -2.03
C GLU A 114 -23.94 -4.19 -2.11
N LEU A 115 -23.50 -3.60 -0.98
CA LEU A 115 -23.02 -2.21 -0.91
C LEU A 115 -21.80 -2.02 -1.81
N PHE A 116 -20.78 -2.89 -1.70
CA PHE A 116 -19.56 -2.79 -2.51
C PHE A 116 -19.81 -3.11 -4.00
N ALA A 117 -20.71 -4.04 -4.31
CA ALA A 117 -21.12 -4.34 -5.68
C ALA A 117 -21.86 -3.16 -6.31
N LEU A 118 -22.83 -2.57 -5.61
CA LEU A 118 -23.59 -1.41 -6.07
C LEU A 118 -22.69 -0.19 -6.25
N TRP A 119 -21.76 0.06 -5.31
CA TRP A 119 -20.73 1.09 -5.43
C TRP A 119 -19.86 0.88 -6.68
N THR A 120 -19.41 -0.36 -6.92
CA THR A 120 -18.61 -0.74 -8.10
C THR A 120 -19.37 -0.47 -9.41
N VAL A 121 -20.63 -0.87 -9.51
CA VAL A 121 -21.48 -0.64 -10.70
C VAL A 121 -21.70 0.86 -10.93
N LEU A 122 -22.13 1.60 -9.90
CA LEU A 122 -22.41 3.04 -10.00
C LEU A 122 -21.14 3.88 -10.27
N LEU A 123 -19.96 3.41 -9.87
CA LEU A 123 -18.68 4.04 -10.14
C LEU A 123 -18.20 3.87 -11.60
N LEU A 124 -18.69 2.86 -12.34
CA LEU A 124 -18.17 2.50 -13.66
C LEU A 124 -18.21 3.66 -14.70
N PRO A 125 -19.30 4.45 -14.85
CA PRO A 125 -19.33 5.59 -15.78
C PRO A 125 -18.23 6.61 -15.48
N TRP A 126 -17.99 6.89 -14.20
CA TRP A 126 -16.96 7.81 -13.73
C TRP A 126 -15.56 7.24 -13.91
N ALA A 127 -15.33 5.94 -13.70
CA ALA A 127 -14.04 5.30 -13.97
C ALA A 127 -13.65 5.40 -15.46
N VAL A 128 -14.59 5.08 -16.35
CA VAL A 128 -14.43 5.20 -17.81
C VAL A 128 -14.15 6.65 -18.22
N ALA A 129 -14.99 7.60 -17.79
CA ALA A 129 -14.85 9.02 -18.15
C ALA A 129 -13.63 9.70 -17.52
N ALA A 130 -13.19 9.27 -16.32
CA ALA A 130 -12.02 9.84 -15.65
C ALA A 130 -10.72 9.60 -16.44
N ARG A 131 -10.62 8.44 -17.10
CA ARG A 131 -9.39 7.96 -17.77
C ARG A 131 -8.16 7.97 -16.84
N SER A 132 -8.39 7.76 -15.55
CA SER A 132 -7.40 7.84 -14.48
C SER A 132 -7.09 6.47 -13.89
N GLN A 133 -5.81 6.12 -13.82
CA GLN A 133 -5.37 4.86 -13.19
C GLN A 133 -5.74 4.80 -11.70
N GLY A 134 -5.90 5.93 -11.01
CA GLY A 134 -6.32 5.96 -9.60
C GLY A 134 -7.78 5.56 -9.40
N VAL A 135 -8.68 6.06 -10.26
CA VAL A 135 -10.12 5.71 -10.19
C VAL A 135 -10.35 4.27 -10.63
N TRP A 136 -9.60 3.79 -11.64
CA TRP A 136 -9.63 2.39 -12.04
C TRP A 136 -9.05 1.44 -10.98
N LEU A 137 -7.99 1.83 -10.26
CA LEU A 137 -7.49 1.03 -9.12
C LEU A 137 -8.49 0.97 -7.96
N LEU A 138 -9.18 2.09 -7.66
CA LEU A 138 -10.29 2.08 -6.70
C LEU A 138 -11.40 1.12 -7.16
N TRP A 139 -11.81 1.19 -8.43
CA TRP A 139 -12.82 0.29 -9.00
C TRP A 139 -12.42 -1.19 -8.90
N ILE A 140 -11.17 -1.54 -9.22
CA ILE A 140 -10.63 -2.91 -9.08
C ILE A 140 -10.68 -3.40 -7.64
N ILE A 141 -10.34 -2.54 -6.67
CA ILE A 141 -10.35 -2.87 -5.24
C ILE A 141 -11.79 -3.08 -4.75
N LEU A 142 -12.73 -2.21 -5.14
CA LEU A 142 -14.15 -2.35 -4.77
C LEU A 142 -14.78 -3.60 -5.38
N ALA A 143 -14.46 -3.93 -6.63
CA ALA A 143 -14.90 -5.17 -7.29
C ALA A 143 -14.38 -6.42 -6.56
N ASN A 144 -13.11 -6.42 -6.16
CA ASN A 144 -12.51 -7.53 -5.40
C ASN A 144 -13.13 -7.68 -4.00
N ILE A 145 -13.35 -6.56 -3.27
CA ILE A 145 -14.01 -6.58 -1.96
C ILE A 145 -15.44 -7.10 -2.07
N ALA A 146 -16.20 -6.66 -3.09
CA ALA A 146 -17.55 -7.15 -3.35
C ALA A 146 -17.56 -8.67 -3.63
N LEU A 147 -16.62 -9.15 -4.46
CA LEU A 147 -16.54 -10.56 -4.83
C LEU A 147 -16.18 -11.47 -3.64
N ALA A 148 -15.16 -11.10 -2.85
CA ALA A 148 -14.77 -11.89 -1.68
C ALA A 148 -15.86 -11.92 -0.59
N LEU A 149 -16.54 -10.80 -0.34
CA LEU A 149 -17.69 -10.77 0.58
C LEU A 149 -18.89 -11.57 0.07
N LEU A 150 -19.13 -11.63 -1.26
CA LEU A 150 -20.19 -12.43 -1.87
C LEU A 150 -19.92 -13.94 -1.74
N LEU A 151 -18.66 -14.36 -1.90
CA LEU A 151 -18.23 -15.75 -1.75
C LEU A 151 -18.37 -16.22 -0.28
N GLY A 152 -18.37 -15.28 0.68
CA GLY A 152 -18.61 -15.51 2.10
C GLY A 152 -17.34 -15.43 2.97
N GLU A 153 -16.22 -15.01 2.39
CA GLU A 153 -14.93 -14.93 3.07
C GLU A 153 -14.83 -13.68 3.95
N ARG A 154 -14.15 -13.82 5.09
CA ARG A 154 -14.00 -12.74 6.08
C ARG A 154 -12.91 -11.76 5.66
N VAL A 155 -13.22 -10.87 4.71
CA VAL A 155 -12.29 -9.88 4.11
C VAL A 155 -11.49 -9.05 5.13
N LEU A 156 -11.95 -8.90 6.38
CA LEU A 156 -11.24 -8.19 7.44
C LEU A 156 -10.24 -9.04 8.27
N SER A 157 -10.33 -10.37 8.26
CA SER A 157 -9.30 -11.25 8.84
C SER A 157 -8.29 -11.62 7.76
N TRP A 158 -7.37 -10.71 7.42
CA TRP A 158 -6.51 -10.76 6.22
C TRP A 158 -5.66 -12.03 6.06
N TRP A 159 -5.48 -12.79 7.13
CA TRP A 159 -4.82 -14.11 7.19
C TRP A 159 -5.77 -15.25 6.76
N ALA A 160 -7.04 -15.22 7.21
CA ALA A 160 -8.07 -16.23 6.96
C ALA A 160 -9.02 -15.86 5.80
N VAL A 161 -8.59 -14.97 4.88
CA VAL A 161 -9.25 -14.78 3.58
C VAL A 161 -8.88 -15.90 2.60
N PHE A 162 -7.76 -16.58 2.83
CA PHE A 162 -7.22 -17.62 1.94
C PHE A 162 -6.92 -18.91 2.72
N ASP A 163 -7.88 -19.30 3.57
CA ASP A 163 -7.79 -20.47 4.45
C ASP A 163 -8.00 -21.76 3.62
N GLY A 164 -6.93 -22.17 2.91
CA GLY A 164 -6.89 -23.39 2.11
C GLY A 164 -7.23 -23.23 0.61
N PRO A 165 -7.04 -24.33 -0.17
CA PRO A 165 -7.22 -24.35 -1.62
C PRO A 165 -8.71 -24.38 -2.05
N GLY A 166 -9.51 -23.46 -1.55
CA GLY A 166 -10.96 -23.38 -1.81
C GLY A 166 -11.33 -22.74 -3.15
N PHE A 167 -12.51 -23.10 -3.67
CA PHE A 167 -13.08 -22.56 -4.91
C PHE A 167 -13.16 -21.01 -5.00
N PRO A 168 -13.45 -20.24 -3.93
CA PRO A 168 -13.42 -18.77 -3.98
C PRO A 168 -12.12 -18.20 -4.56
N SER A 169 -10.97 -18.80 -4.22
CA SER A 169 -9.65 -18.39 -4.72
C SER A 169 -9.55 -18.49 -6.26
N LEU A 170 -10.18 -19.49 -6.87
CA LEU A 170 -10.29 -19.58 -8.33
C LEU A 170 -11.15 -18.46 -8.90
N VAL A 171 -12.30 -18.17 -8.30
CA VAL A 171 -13.25 -17.17 -8.81
C VAL A 171 -12.65 -15.78 -8.78
N VAL A 172 -12.00 -15.41 -7.68
CA VAL A 172 -11.28 -14.13 -7.55
C VAL A 172 -10.13 -14.05 -8.55
N SER A 173 -9.30 -15.09 -8.65
CA SER A 173 -8.20 -15.12 -9.62
C SER A 173 -8.68 -15.03 -11.07
N ALA A 174 -9.74 -15.74 -11.44
CA ALA A 174 -10.33 -15.69 -12.77
C ALA A 174 -10.89 -14.30 -13.11
N ALA A 175 -11.53 -13.62 -12.15
CA ALA A 175 -12.01 -12.26 -12.30
C ALA A 175 -10.86 -11.26 -12.55
N ASP A 176 -9.80 -11.31 -11.72
CA ASP A 176 -8.63 -10.44 -11.91
C ASP A 176 -7.87 -10.74 -13.21
N LEU A 177 -7.82 -12.00 -13.66
CA LEU A 177 -7.21 -12.39 -14.94
C LEU A 177 -8.03 -11.88 -16.13
N LEU A 178 -9.37 -11.94 -16.06
CA LEU A 178 -10.24 -11.33 -17.06
C LEU A 178 -10.04 -9.80 -17.09
N MET A 179 -10.00 -9.16 -15.93
CA MET A 179 -9.75 -7.72 -15.79
C MET A 179 -8.34 -7.34 -16.30
N LEU A 180 -7.33 -8.18 -16.08
CA LEU A 180 -5.97 -8.03 -16.62
C LEU A 180 -5.93 -8.18 -18.15
N ALA A 181 -6.60 -9.19 -18.69
CA ALA A 181 -6.68 -9.43 -20.13
C ALA A 181 -7.39 -8.26 -20.85
N VAL A 182 -8.51 -7.78 -20.31
CA VAL A 182 -9.20 -6.57 -20.79
C VAL A 182 -8.29 -5.35 -20.71
N TRP A 183 -7.56 -5.16 -19.60
CA TRP A 183 -6.64 -4.03 -19.46
C TRP A 183 -5.51 -4.07 -20.50
N GLU A 184 -4.86 -5.21 -20.71
CA GLU A 184 -3.79 -5.37 -21.70
C GLU A 184 -4.31 -5.24 -23.13
N LEU A 185 -5.50 -5.75 -23.44
CA LEU A 185 -6.14 -5.60 -24.75
C LEU A 185 -6.47 -4.14 -25.06
N CYS A 186 -7.10 -3.42 -24.12
CA CYS A 186 -7.37 -1.99 -24.24
C CYS A 186 -6.07 -1.16 -24.32
N ALA A 187 -5.04 -1.53 -23.55
CA ALA A 187 -3.75 -0.86 -23.59
C ALA A 187 -3.04 -1.04 -24.95
N ARG A 188 -3.08 -2.24 -25.53
CA ARG A 188 -2.58 -2.52 -26.88
C ARG A 188 -3.38 -1.75 -27.94
N ARG A 189 -4.71 -1.88 -27.94
CA ARG A 189 -5.63 -1.28 -28.93
C ARG A 189 -5.58 0.25 -28.99
N TRP A 190 -5.28 0.91 -27.88
CA TRP A 190 -5.21 2.39 -27.81
C TRP A 190 -3.80 2.93 -27.49
N HIS A 191 -2.76 2.09 -27.61
CA HIS A 191 -1.36 2.40 -27.25
C HIS A 191 -1.20 3.12 -25.89
N ALA A 192 -2.08 2.78 -24.93
CA ALA A 192 -2.16 3.47 -23.66
C ALA A 192 -1.02 3.05 -22.73
N ARG A 193 -0.31 4.02 -22.14
CA ARG A 193 0.79 3.75 -21.20
C ARG A 193 0.28 3.03 -19.95
N THR A 194 0.52 1.72 -19.89
CA THR A 194 0.27 0.90 -18.70
C THR A 194 1.16 1.36 -17.55
N GLY A 195 0.53 1.57 -16.40
CA GLY A 195 1.21 1.99 -15.17
C GLY A 195 1.21 0.88 -14.13
N VAL A 196 0.62 1.17 -12.97
CA VAL A 196 0.59 0.22 -11.83
C VAL A 196 -0.52 -0.82 -11.97
N GLY A 197 -1.63 -0.51 -12.65
CA GLY A 197 -2.82 -1.38 -12.82
C GLY A 197 -2.52 -2.85 -13.11
N PRO A 198 -1.88 -3.21 -14.24
CA PRO A 198 -1.58 -4.61 -14.58
C PRO A 198 -0.72 -5.35 -13.55
N ARG A 199 0.08 -4.62 -12.76
CA ARG A 199 0.93 -5.20 -11.70
C ARG A 199 0.17 -5.45 -10.40
N VAL A 200 -0.91 -4.71 -10.17
CA VAL A 200 -1.84 -4.96 -9.06
C VAL A 200 -2.75 -6.13 -9.43
N LEU A 201 -3.32 -6.15 -10.63
CA LEU A 201 -4.14 -7.27 -11.10
C LEU A 201 -3.35 -8.60 -11.15
N ALA A 202 -2.09 -8.58 -11.62
CA ALA A 202 -1.24 -9.77 -11.56
C ALA A 202 -0.84 -10.16 -10.10
N LEU A 203 -0.74 -9.20 -9.18
CA LEU A 203 -0.49 -9.45 -7.75
C LEU A 203 -1.71 -10.08 -7.07
N LEU A 204 -2.91 -9.61 -7.36
CA LEU A 204 -4.13 -10.17 -6.81
C LEU A 204 -4.38 -11.58 -7.40
N ALA A 205 -4.43 -11.72 -8.73
CA ALA A 205 -4.67 -12.99 -9.42
C ALA A 205 -3.73 -14.12 -8.97
N VAL A 206 -2.42 -13.88 -8.92
CA VAL A 206 -1.43 -14.90 -8.55
C VAL A 206 -1.27 -14.99 -7.03
N GLY A 207 -1.40 -13.87 -6.32
CA GLY A 207 -1.27 -13.81 -4.86
C GLY A 207 -2.37 -14.59 -4.16
N VAL A 208 -3.62 -14.46 -4.59
CA VAL A 208 -4.77 -15.22 -4.07
C VAL A 208 -4.51 -16.73 -4.13
N LEU A 209 -4.12 -17.24 -5.31
CA LEU A 209 -3.82 -18.66 -5.51
C LEU A 209 -2.58 -19.12 -4.74
N ALA A 210 -1.52 -18.30 -4.71
CA ALA A 210 -0.30 -18.63 -3.97
C ALA A 210 -0.51 -18.64 -2.45
N LEU A 211 -1.34 -17.73 -1.91
CA LEU A 211 -1.68 -17.69 -0.49
C LEU A 211 -2.54 -18.89 -0.09
N ALA A 212 -3.57 -19.23 -0.89
CA ALA A 212 -4.41 -20.41 -0.68
C ALA A 212 -3.62 -21.72 -0.65
N LEU A 213 -2.55 -21.83 -1.47
CA LEU A 213 -1.63 -22.97 -1.46
C LEU A 213 -0.63 -22.94 -0.30
N VAL A 214 -0.12 -21.77 0.10
CA VAL A 214 0.88 -21.64 1.17
C VAL A 214 0.27 -21.83 2.56
N PHE A 215 -0.94 -21.29 2.79
CA PHE A 215 -1.61 -21.32 4.09
C PHE A 215 -2.61 -22.47 4.27
N GLY A 216 -2.95 -23.20 3.21
CA GLY A 216 -3.75 -24.42 3.33
C GLY A 216 -3.08 -25.55 4.10
N GLU A 217 -3.90 -26.50 4.56
CA GLU A 217 -3.52 -27.62 5.43
C GLU A 217 -2.34 -28.43 4.86
N SER A 218 -2.50 -28.97 3.64
CA SER A 218 -1.43 -29.54 2.82
C SER A 218 -1.31 -28.79 1.48
N VAL A 219 -0.09 -28.37 1.15
CA VAL A 219 0.23 -27.85 -0.19
C VAL A 219 0.49 -28.98 -1.18
N VAL A 220 0.94 -30.14 -0.71
CA VAL A 220 1.20 -31.30 -1.58
C VAL A 220 -0.10 -31.83 -2.18
N GLU A 221 -1.12 -31.98 -1.36
CA GLU A 221 -2.48 -32.34 -1.81
C GLU A 221 -3.14 -31.14 -2.50
N GLY A 222 -2.94 -29.92 -1.98
CA GLY A 222 -3.37 -28.66 -2.61
C GLY A 222 -2.89 -28.48 -4.06
N LEU A 223 -1.67 -28.92 -4.39
CA LEU A 223 -1.14 -28.90 -5.76
C LEU A 223 -1.85 -29.87 -6.72
N GLY A 224 -2.39 -30.97 -6.21
CA GLY A 224 -3.24 -31.90 -6.97
C GLY A 224 -4.67 -31.39 -7.20
N THR A 225 -5.12 -30.38 -6.44
CA THR A 225 -6.44 -29.77 -6.62
C THR A 225 -6.51 -28.84 -7.83
N TYR A 226 -7.73 -28.42 -8.17
CA TYR A 226 -8.00 -27.34 -9.12
C TYR A 226 -7.23 -26.04 -8.82
N THR A 227 -6.98 -25.71 -7.55
CA THR A 227 -6.26 -24.50 -7.13
C THR A 227 -4.77 -24.59 -7.48
N GLY A 228 -4.16 -25.76 -7.28
CA GLY A 228 -2.80 -26.08 -7.70
C GLY A 228 -2.60 -25.98 -9.21
N LEU A 229 -3.45 -26.68 -9.97
CA LEU A 229 -3.43 -26.68 -11.43
C LEU A 229 -3.65 -25.26 -12.00
N ALA A 230 -4.57 -24.48 -11.43
CA ALA A 230 -4.76 -23.08 -11.79
C ALA A 230 -3.53 -22.22 -11.49
N TRP A 231 -2.92 -22.34 -10.31
CA TRP A 231 -1.73 -21.58 -9.94
C TRP A 231 -0.56 -21.85 -10.89
N VAL A 232 -0.30 -23.12 -11.23
CA VAL A 232 0.74 -23.51 -12.21
C VAL A 232 0.40 -22.92 -13.59
N GLY A 233 -0.81 -23.15 -14.10
CA GLY A 233 -1.24 -22.68 -15.41
C GLY A 233 -1.15 -21.16 -15.55
N VAL A 234 -1.67 -20.41 -14.58
CA VAL A 234 -1.62 -18.94 -14.54
C VAL A 234 -0.18 -18.44 -14.46
N THR A 235 0.66 -19.04 -13.62
CA THR A 235 2.08 -18.66 -13.49
C THR A 235 2.83 -18.86 -14.80
N LEU A 236 2.60 -19.98 -15.50
CA LEU A 236 3.20 -20.25 -16.82
C LEU A 236 2.67 -19.32 -17.91
N ILE A 237 1.35 -19.09 -17.98
CA ILE A 237 0.72 -18.22 -18.99
C ILE A 237 1.20 -16.77 -18.82
N LEU A 238 1.17 -16.22 -17.60
CA LEU A 238 1.67 -14.87 -17.33
C LEU A 238 3.19 -14.79 -17.53
N GLY A 239 3.94 -15.83 -17.15
CA GLY A 239 5.39 -15.92 -17.38
C GLY A 239 5.74 -15.87 -18.88
N TYR A 240 5.01 -16.61 -19.72
CA TYR A 240 5.16 -16.58 -21.18
C TYR A 240 4.77 -15.21 -21.75
N PHE A 241 3.58 -14.69 -21.41
CA PHE A 241 3.10 -13.40 -21.90
C PHE A 241 4.06 -12.26 -21.56
N TYR A 242 4.51 -12.20 -20.30
CA TYR A 242 5.39 -11.15 -19.79
C TYR A 242 6.89 -11.39 -20.05
N THR A 243 7.28 -12.46 -20.76
CA THR A 243 8.62 -12.62 -21.35
C THR A 243 8.63 -12.45 -22.88
N ARG A 244 7.65 -13.01 -23.59
CA ARG A 244 7.63 -13.07 -25.06
C ARG A 244 6.87 -11.92 -25.73
N ILE A 245 5.74 -11.49 -25.16
CA ILE A 245 4.81 -10.58 -25.86
C ILE A 245 4.87 -9.15 -25.30
N ARG A 246 5.15 -8.97 -24.00
CA ARG A 246 5.44 -7.66 -23.40
C ARG A 246 6.31 -7.82 -22.16
N LEU A 247 7.60 -7.48 -22.22
CA LEU A 247 8.46 -7.62 -21.05
C LEU A 247 8.04 -6.71 -19.87
N ASP A 248 7.67 -7.29 -18.74
CA ASP A 248 7.53 -6.57 -17.46
C ASP A 248 8.22 -7.31 -16.31
N LEU A 249 9.49 -6.96 -16.11
CA LEU A 249 10.40 -7.57 -15.12
C LEU A 249 9.92 -7.45 -13.66
N VAL A 250 8.92 -6.60 -13.37
CA VAL A 250 8.32 -6.53 -12.03
C VAL A 250 7.29 -7.65 -11.83
N ILE A 251 6.52 -7.98 -12.87
CA ILE A 251 5.56 -9.10 -12.83
C ILE A 251 6.34 -10.42 -12.83
N LEU A 252 7.40 -10.54 -13.64
CA LEU A 252 8.26 -11.73 -13.59
C LEU A 252 8.95 -11.94 -12.24
N ALA A 253 9.30 -10.87 -11.52
CA ALA A 253 9.85 -10.97 -10.17
C ALA A 253 8.79 -11.36 -9.11
N LEU A 254 7.55 -10.91 -9.29
CA LEU A 254 6.40 -11.34 -8.49
C LEU A 254 6.09 -12.83 -8.70
N LEU A 255 6.03 -13.30 -9.96
CA LEU A 255 5.84 -14.72 -10.28
C LEU A 255 6.94 -15.58 -9.64
N ALA A 256 8.21 -15.16 -9.76
CA ALA A 256 9.32 -15.85 -9.12
C ALA A 256 9.21 -15.88 -7.59
N ALA A 257 8.74 -14.81 -6.94
CA ALA A 257 8.49 -14.80 -5.50
C ALA A 257 7.36 -15.77 -5.11
N GLY A 258 6.27 -15.83 -5.88
CA GLY A 258 5.20 -16.81 -5.67
C GLY A 258 5.69 -18.25 -5.79
N VAL A 259 6.51 -18.55 -6.81
CA VAL A 259 7.13 -19.89 -6.98
C VAL A 259 8.02 -20.23 -5.79
N ILE A 260 8.84 -19.29 -5.30
CA ILE A 260 9.69 -19.49 -4.11
C ILE A 260 8.84 -19.78 -2.87
N CYS A 261 7.73 -19.05 -2.65
CA CYS A 261 6.87 -19.29 -1.50
C CYS A 261 6.19 -20.67 -1.53
N VAL A 262 5.68 -21.10 -2.69
CA VAL A 262 5.06 -22.43 -2.85
C VAL A 262 6.12 -23.53 -2.75
N SER A 263 7.28 -23.38 -3.41
CA SER A 263 8.41 -24.32 -3.32
C SER A 263 8.87 -24.53 -1.87
N LEU A 264 9.03 -23.44 -1.11
CA LEU A 264 9.41 -23.47 0.30
C LEU A 264 8.37 -24.20 1.18
N ARG A 265 7.07 -24.02 0.92
CA ARG A 265 6.00 -24.77 1.63
C ARG A 265 5.99 -26.24 1.25
N VAL A 266 6.17 -26.58 -0.03
CA VAL A 266 6.16 -27.97 -0.53
C VAL A 266 7.34 -28.76 0.02
N VAL A 267 8.56 -28.23 -0.09
CA VAL A 267 9.76 -28.88 0.45
C VAL A 267 9.72 -28.86 1.98
N GLY A 268 9.14 -27.83 2.61
CA GLY A 268 8.96 -27.79 4.06
C GLY A 268 8.02 -28.87 4.58
N GLU A 269 6.87 -29.06 3.95
CA GLU A 269 5.93 -30.12 4.29
C GLU A 269 6.52 -31.51 4.03
N TRP A 270 7.20 -31.70 2.88
CA TRP A 270 7.86 -32.97 2.55
C TRP A 270 8.97 -33.33 3.55
N LEU A 271 9.81 -32.37 3.94
CA LEU A 271 10.86 -32.60 4.93
C LEU A 271 10.29 -32.89 6.32
N LEU A 272 9.26 -32.14 6.77
CA LEU A 272 8.59 -32.39 8.06
C LEU A 272 7.83 -33.73 8.10
N ARG A 273 7.39 -34.26 6.95
CA ARG A 273 6.84 -35.63 6.84
C ARG A 273 7.92 -36.72 6.95
N ILE A 274 9.20 -36.41 6.76
CA ILE A 274 10.34 -37.35 6.86
C ILE A 274 10.99 -37.30 8.24
N ASP A 275 11.35 -36.09 8.68
CA ASP A 275 11.90 -35.80 10.01
C ASP A 275 11.17 -34.55 10.54
N PRO A 276 10.25 -34.68 11.53
CA PRO A 276 9.59 -33.55 12.17
C PRO A 276 10.54 -32.83 13.14
N GLY A 277 11.71 -32.43 12.63
CA GLY A 277 12.86 -31.95 13.38
C GLY A 277 13.32 -30.56 12.94
N VAL A 278 14.02 -29.88 13.84
CA VAL A 278 14.51 -28.50 13.63
C VAL A 278 15.53 -28.40 12.49
N TRP A 279 16.21 -29.50 12.17
CA TRP A 279 17.18 -29.61 11.07
C TRP A 279 16.60 -29.20 9.70
N VAL A 280 15.28 -29.34 9.51
CA VAL A 280 14.55 -28.93 8.30
C VAL A 280 14.74 -27.44 7.95
N ALA A 281 14.98 -26.57 8.93
CA ALA A 281 15.15 -25.14 8.67
C ALA A 281 16.41 -24.79 7.83
N LEU A 282 17.48 -25.60 7.90
CA LEU A 282 18.71 -25.39 7.14
C LEU A 282 18.57 -25.63 5.62
N PRO A 283 18.07 -26.78 5.12
CA PRO A 283 17.85 -26.98 3.70
C PRO A 283 16.78 -26.03 3.14
N LEU A 284 15.77 -25.64 3.93
CA LEU A 284 14.81 -24.61 3.52
C LEU A 284 15.45 -23.23 3.33
N ALA A 285 16.37 -22.84 4.23
CA ALA A 285 17.16 -21.61 4.05
C ALA A 285 18.04 -21.69 2.80
N ALA A 286 18.71 -22.83 2.57
CA ALA A 286 19.55 -23.05 1.39
C ALA A 286 18.74 -23.01 0.07
N LEU A 287 17.57 -23.65 0.04
CA LEU A 287 16.62 -23.65 -1.08
C LEU A 287 16.19 -22.22 -1.43
N LEU A 288 15.62 -21.52 -0.46
CA LEU A 288 15.17 -20.12 -0.58
C LEU A 288 16.27 -19.21 -1.17
N MET A 289 17.50 -19.37 -0.70
CA MET A 289 18.65 -18.58 -1.16
C MET A 289 19.12 -19.00 -2.56
N GLY A 290 19.10 -20.30 -2.87
CA GLY A 290 19.39 -20.83 -4.20
C GLY A 290 18.41 -20.31 -5.26
N GLU A 291 17.11 -20.49 -5.02
CA GLU A 291 16.03 -20.05 -5.92
C GLU A 291 16.02 -18.54 -6.10
N ALA A 292 16.13 -17.75 -5.02
CA ALA A 292 16.20 -16.29 -5.12
C ALA A 292 17.42 -15.82 -5.92
N VAL A 293 18.56 -16.53 -5.84
CA VAL A 293 19.75 -16.27 -6.66
C VAL A 293 19.55 -16.68 -8.12
N ILE A 294 18.88 -17.80 -8.40
CA ILE A 294 18.53 -18.24 -9.75
C ILE A 294 17.58 -17.22 -10.42
N ALA A 295 16.49 -16.86 -9.74
CA ALA A 295 15.55 -15.84 -10.18
C ALA A 295 16.24 -14.48 -10.39
N ALA A 296 17.10 -14.05 -9.47
CA ALA A 296 17.90 -12.84 -9.60
C ALA A 296 18.84 -12.87 -10.83
N ARG A 297 19.48 -14.01 -11.12
CA ARG A 297 20.32 -14.18 -12.32
C ARG A 297 19.49 -14.12 -13.60
N TRP A 298 18.36 -14.82 -13.65
CA TRP A 298 17.43 -14.82 -14.79
C TRP A 298 16.86 -13.42 -15.09
N LEU A 299 16.34 -12.74 -14.08
CA LEU A 299 15.82 -11.36 -14.19
C LEU A 299 16.90 -10.35 -14.63
N ARG A 300 18.17 -10.53 -14.21
CA ARG A 300 19.30 -9.72 -14.69
C ARG A 300 19.63 -10.01 -16.16
N ARG A 301 19.60 -11.28 -16.60
CA ARG A 301 19.81 -11.67 -18.01
C ARG A 301 18.74 -11.05 -18.93
N LEU A 302 17.46 -11.13 -18.54
CA LEU A 302 16.36 -10.50 -19.29
C LEU A 302 16.48 -8.96 -19.34
N ALA A 303 16.91 -8.33 -18.23
CA ALA A 303 17.18 -6.89 -18.21
C ALA A 303 18.35 -6.48 -19.13
N ALA A 304 19.43 -7.28 -19.17
CA ALA A 304 20.58 -7.03 -20.02
C ALA A 304 20.25 -7.16 -21.52
N GLY A 305 19.46 -8.18 -21.90
CA GLY A 305 19.05 -8.40 -23.28
C GLY A 305 18.34 -7.19 -23.91
N THR A 306 17.45 -6.52 -23.16
CA THR A 306 16.77 -5.31 -23.68
C THR A 306 17.71 -4.12 -23.80
N ALA A 307 18.71 -3.99 -22.94
CA ALA A 307 19.70 -2.91 -23.01
C ALA A 307 20.65 -3.05 -24.23
N VAL A 308 20.84 -4.27 -24.74
CA VAL A 308 21.58 -4.54 -25.98
C VAL A 308 20.69 -4.32 -27.20
N ALA A 309 19.47 -4.89 -27.22
CA ALA A 309 18.53 -4.73 -28.33
C ALA A 309 18.17 -3.25 -28.58
N ALA A 310 17.99 -2.44 -27.52
CA ALA A 310 17.73 -1.01 -27.62
C ALA A 310 18.98 -0.16 -27.95
N ALA A 311 20.17 -0.76 -28.01
CA ALA A 311 21.38 -0.09 -28.49
C ALA A 311 21.60 -0.35 -29.98
N GLY A 312 21.45 -1.61 -30.43
CA GLY A 312 21.61 -1.99 -31.85
C GLY A 312 20.61 -1.31 -32.79
N THR A 313 19.37 -1.07 -32.34
CA THR A 313 18.39 -0.29 -33.10
C THR A 313 18.67 1.21 -33.14
N GLY A 314 19.52 1.74 -32.24
CA GLY A 314 19.97 3.12 -32.28
C GLY A 314 21.06 3.36 -33.32
N THR A 315 21.96 2.40 -33.52
CA THR A 315 23.08 2.49 -34.48
C THR A 315 22.67 2.25 -35.94
N ALA A 316 21.50 1.65 -36.19
CA ALA A 316 21.02 1.42 -37.55
C ALA A 316 20.32 2.65 -38.17
N ALA A 317 19.80 3.57 -37.33
CA ALA A 317 19.00 4.71 -37.79
C ALA A 317 19.84 5.86 -38.37
N ASP A 318 21.11 5.97 -38.01
CA ASP A 318 22.05 6.98 -38.51
C ASP A 318 22.88 6.47 -39.71
N ALA A 319 22.47 5.35 -40.35
CA ALA A 319 23.26 4.62 -41.36
C ALA A 319 22.56 4.41 -42.72
N GLU A 320 21.36 4.98 -42.94
CA GLU A 320 20.69 4.97 -44.26
C GLU A 320 21.06 6.21 -45.08
N VAL A 321 22.22 6.18 -45.73
CA VAL A 321 22.47 7.00 -46.93
C VAL A 321 21.93 6.22 -48.14
N PRO A 322 20.96 6.75 -48.91
CA PRO A 322 20.38 6.01 -50.02
C PRO A 322 21.39 5.82 -51.16
N ALA A 323 21.55 4.57 -51.61
CA ALA A 323 22.42 4.22 -52.72
C ALA A 323 21.89 4.75 -54.06
N ALA A 324 22.80 5.06 -54.99
CA ALA A 324 22.52 5.88 -56.17
C ALA A 324 21.74 5.17 -57.30
N SER A 325 21.01 5.97 -58.08
CA SER A 325 20.53 5.61 -59.41
C SER A 325 21.71 5.53 -60.40
N ALA A 326 21.86 4.41 -61.11
CA ALA A 326 22.92 4.22 -62.09
C ALA A 326 22.49 4.63 -63.51
N ALA A 327 23.38 5.36 -64.21
CA ALA A 327 23.39 5.52 -65.65
C ALA A 327 24.88 5.58 -66.12
N PRO A 328 25.28 4.91 -67.21
CA PRO A 328 26.71 4.71 -67.52
C PRO A 328 27.28 5.76 -68.48
N ALA A 329 28.52 6.19 -68.24
CA ALA A 329 29.35 6.88 -69.22
C ALA A 329 30.84 6.55 -69.04
N THR A 330 31.47 6.27 -70.17
CA THR A 330 32.89 5.98 -70.45
C THR A 330 33.94 6.85 -69.73
N ALA A 331 35.07 6.25 -69.36
CA ALA A 331 36.33 6.97 -69.08
C ALA A 331 36.92 7.60 -70.38
N PRO A 332 37.86 8.54 -70.27
CA PRO A 332 39.27 8.11 -70.36
C PRO A 332 40.29 8.87 -69.48
N VAL A 333 41.50 8.32 -69.53
CA VAL A 333 42.82 8.73 -68.98
C VAL A 333 43.21 10.20 -69.20
N ALA A 334 43.91 10.79 -68.20
CA ALA A 334 44.87 11.89 -68.36
C ALA A 334 45.91 11.89 -67.19
N GLU A 335 47.07 12.53 -67.37
CA GLU A 335 48.27 12.42 -66.51
C GLU A 335 48.58 13.67 -65.62
N PRO A 336 49.57 13.60 -64.67
CA PRO A 336 49.67 14.52 -63.54
C PRO A 336 50.77 15.59 -63.61
N ALA A 337 50.63 16.63 -62.75
CA ALA A 337 51.70 17.56 -62.33
C ALA A 337 51.24 18.31 -61.04
N ALA A 338 52.07 18.90 -60.19
CA ALA A 338 53.48 18.72 -59.80
C ALA A 338 53.73 19.61 -58.55
N GLY A 339 54.62 19.25 -57.59
CA GLY A 339 54.78 20.12 -56.39
C GLY A 339 55.58 19.63 -55.17
N THR A 340 56.64 18.84 -55.34
CA THR A 340 57.71 18.66 -54.32
C THR A 340 58.73 19.82 -54.39
N PRO A 341 59.76 19.97 -53.51
CA PRO A 341 60.31 19.06 -52.48
C PRO A 341 60.23 19.68 -51.05
N ALA A 342 60.88 19.24 -49.96
CA ALA A 342 61.87 18.20 -49.63
C ALA A 342 61.71 17.88 -48.10
N ALA A 343 62.22 16.84 -47.44
CA ALA A 343 62.82 15.52 -47.73
C ALA A 343 62.67 14.71 -46.38
N VAL A 344 63.40 13.68 -45.92
CA VAL A 344 64.68 13.00 -46.22
C VAL A 344 64.55 11.49 -45.86
N ASP A 345 65.31 10.66 -46.57
CA ASP A 345 65.83 9.29 -46.34
C ASP A 345 65.71 8.62 -44.95
N ALA A 346 65.70 7.28 -44.83
CA ALA A 346 65.46 6.17 -45.79
C ALA A 346 65.41 4.80 -45.06
N ALA A 347 64.93 3.77 -45.77
CA ALA A 347 65.29 2.33 -45.60
C ALA A 347 64.94 1.59 -44.28
N ALA A 348 64.77 0.26 -44.25
CA ALA A 348 64.37 -0.73 -45.26
C ALA A 348 63.99 -2.07 -44.59
N ALA A 349 63.38 -2.98 -45.37
CA ALA A 349 63.31 -4.44 -45.19
C ALA A 349 62.65 -5.05 -43.91
N ALA A 350 61.61 -5.86 -44.15
CA ALA A 350 61.30 -7.04 -43.32
C ALA A 350 62.17 -8.24 -43.77
N PRO A 351 62.19 -9.38 -43.04
CA PRO A 351 61.22 -10.43 -43.42
C PRO A 351 60.77 -11.46 -42.34
N ALA A 352 59.56 -11.98 -42.56
CA ALA A 352 59.15 -13.40 -42.41
C ALA A 352 59.07 -14.14 -41.03
N ALA A 353 58.39 -15.29 -41.12
CA ALA A 353 58.29 -16.43 -40.20
C ALA A 353 57.37 -16.35 -38.95
N ALA A 354 56.38 -17.25 -38.96
CA ALA A 354 55.70 -17.86 -37.81
C ALA A 354 56.20 -19.33 -37.68
N PRO A 355 55.84 -20.18 -36.69
CA PRO A 355 54.71 -20.06 -35.77
C PRO A 355 54.95 -20.55 -34.30
N GLU A 356 53.84 -20.74 -33.58
CA GLU A 356 53.59 -21.76 -32.54
C GLU A 356 53.87 -21.55 -31.02
N THR A 357 53.01 -22.25 -30.25
CA THR A 357 53.04 -22.63 -28.82
C THR A 357 53.19 -21.60 -27.69
N ALA A 358 52.04 -21.31 -27.07
CA ALA A 358 51.71 -21.50 -25.65
C ALA A 358 52.58 -20.90 -24.50
N ALA A 359 51.89 -20.06 -23.71
CA ALA A 359 51.87 -20.00 -22.23
C ALA A 359 52.87 -19.12 -21.43
N SER A 360 52.26 -18.41 -20.47
CA SER A 360 52.80 -17.90 -19.19
C SER A 360 53.40 -16.47 -19.11
N ALA A 361 52.83 -15.72 -18.15
CA ALA A 361 53.38 -14.64 -17.33
C ALA A 361 54.48 -13.69 -17.88
N GLY A 362 54.09 -12.43 -18.11
CA GLY A 362 54.98 -11.27 -18.22
C GLY A 362 54.19 -9.97 -17.97
N GLY A 363 54.80 -8.96 -17.33
CA GLY A 363 54.09 -7.74 -16.90
C GLY A 363 54.38 -6.49 -17.74
N ALA A 364 53.50 -5.49 -17.57
CA ALA A 364 53.68 -4.05 -17.86
C ALA A 364 53.88 -3.57 -19.31
N VAL A 365 52.81 -3.00 -19.90
CA VAL A 365 52.88 -1.83 -20.80
C VAL A 365 51.69 -0.89 -20.54
N GLU A 366 51.97 0.40 -20.36
CA GLU A 366 51.08 1.54 -20.63
C GLU A 366 51.80 2.47 -21.64
N PRO A 367 51.12 3.37 -22.36
CA PRO A 367 49.75 3.31 -22.85
C PRO A 367 49.65 3.67 -24.36
N ALA A 368 49.01 2.83 -25.18
CA ALA A 368 48.73 3.18 -26.58
C ALA A 368 47.43 4.01 -26.70
N ALA A 369 47.52 5.21 -27.27
CA ALA A 369 46.40 6.15 -27.37
C ALA A 369 45.35 5.75 -28.42
N GLY A 370 44.38 4.90 -28.04
CA GLY A 370 43.21 4.56 -28.84
C GLY A 370 42.04 5.52 -28.61
N ALA A 371 41.46 6.06 -29.70
CA ALA A 371 40.42 7.09 -29.73
C ALA A 371 39.37 7.00 -28.59
N VAL A 372 39.35 8.02 -27.71
CA VAL A 372 38.34 8.14 -26.65
C VAL A 372 36.99 8.54 -27.26
N VAL A 373 36.21 7.55 -27.68
CA VAL A 373 34.78 7.72 -27.92
C VAL A 373 34.16 8.19 -26.61
N GLN A 374 33.75 9.46 -26.57
CA GLN A 374 33.35 10.12 -25.33
C GLN A 374 31.93 9.70 -24.91
N LEU A 375 31.82 8.44 -24.44
CA LEU A 375 30.59 7.83 -23.94
C LEU A 375 30.02 8.67 -22.80
N GLY A 376 29.03 9.50 -23.13
CA GLY A 376 28.43 10.45 -22.20
C GLY A 376 27.77 9.79 -20.99
N PRO A 377 27.26 10.59 -20.03
CA PRO A 377 26.78 10.14 -18.71
C PRO A 377 25.55 9.20 -18.70
N GLN A 378 25.17 8.65 -19.85
CA GLN A 378 24.30 7.49 -19.96
C GLN A 378 25.01 6.17 -19.62
N ALA A 379 26.30 6.01 -19.97
CA ALA A 379 27.06 4.78 -19.71
C ALA A 379 27.15 4.47 -18.19
N ALA A 380 27.43 5.50 -17.39
CA ALA A 380 27.47 5.42 -15.93
C ALA A 380 26.15 5.04 -15.23
N ARG A 381 25.02 4.93 -15.97
CA ARG A 381 23.73 4.49 -15.42
C ARG A 381 23.55 2.96 -15.40
N ARG A 382 24.48 2.18 -15.98
CA ARG A 382 24.27 0.76 -16.35
C ARG A 382 24.54 -0.32 -15.28
N THR A 383 25.14 -0.01 -14.13
CA THR A 383 25.58 -1.03 -13.13
C THR A 383 24.72 -1.16 -11.87
N ALA A 384 23.72 -0.30 -11.67
CA ALA A 384 22.85 -0.37 -10.49
C ALA A 384 21.88 -1.57 -10.56
N THR A 385 22.02 -2.55 -9.66
CA THR A 385 21.13 -3.74 -9.62
C THR A 385 19.64 -3.31 -9.51
N PRO A 386 18.73 -3.86 -10.34
CA PRO A 386 17.33 -3.44 -10.36
C PRO A 386 16.61 -3.65 -9.02
N TRP A 387 15.70 -2.73 -8.68
CA TRP A 387 15.08 -2.66 -7.35
C TRP A 387 14.29 -3.91 -6.94
N TYR A 388 13.64 -4.59 -7.89
CA TYR A 388 12.88 -5.82 -7.65
C TYR A 388 13.82 -7.00 -7.38
N VAL A 389 15.02 -7.02 -8.01
CA VAL A 389 16.07 -7.99 -7.68
C VAL A 389 16.70 -7.69 -6.32
N GLN A 390 16.87 -6.42 -5.97
CA GLN A 390 17.30 -6.01 -4.61
C GLN A 390 16.26 -6.38 -3.54
N GLY A 391 14.97 -6.23 -3.85
CA GLY A 391 13.87 -6.60 -2.97
C GLY A 391 13.78 -8.12 -2.76
N LEU A 392 13.80 -8.90 -3.84
CA LEU A 392 13.79 -10.37 -3.78
C LEU A 392 14.96 -10.92 -2.95
N LEU A 393 16.19 -10.47 -3.22
CA LEU A 393 17.40 -10.88 -2.50
C LEU A 393 17.48 -10.32 -1.06
N GLY A 394 16.80 -9.21 -0.78
CA GLY A 394 16.68 -8.68 0.59
C GLY A 394 15.71 -9.51 1.43
N LEU A 395 14.56 -9.86 0.84
CA LEU A 395 13.53 -10.67 1.47
C LEU A 395 14.01 -12.12 1.70
N SER A 396 14.67 -12.74 0.72
CA SER A 396 15.25 -14.08 0.88
C SER A 396 16.34 -14.12 1.95
N ALA A 397 17.22 -13.12 2.02
CA ALA A 397 18.23 -13.03 3.08
C ALA A 397 17.60 -12.83 4.48
N TRP A 398 16.50 -12.07 4.58
CA TRP A 398 15.78 -11.88 5.84
C TRP A 398 15.08 -13.15 6.31
N ILE A 399 14.30 -13.81 5.44
CA ILE A 399 13.60 -15.06 5.79
C ILE A 399 14.61 -16.20 6.05
N ALA A 400 15.71 -16.29 5.30
CA ALA A 400 16.79 -17.23 5.60
C ALA A 400 17.47 -16.95 6.95
N THR A 401 17.54 -15.68 7.39
CA THR A 401 18.00 -15.34 8.75
C THR A 401 17.02 -15.84 9.81
N LEU A 402 15.70 -15.72 9.59
CA LEU A 402 14.68 -16.24 10.50
C LEU A 402 14.73 -17.77 10.60
N LEU A 403 14.92 -18.48 9.48
CA LEU A 403 15.11 -19.93 9.46
C LEU A 403 16.40 -20.35 10.18
N LEU A 404 17.51 -19.63 10.00
CA LEU A 404 18.77 -19.90 10.70
C LEU A 404 18.67 -19.63 12.20
N LEU A 405 17.93 -18.59 12.62
CA LEU A 405 17.66 -18.32 14.04
C LEU A 405 16.77 -19.41 14.66
N LEU A 406 15.70 -19.80 13.98
CA LEU A 406 14.84 -20.92 14.38
C LEU A 406 15.67 -22.20 14.55
N PHE A 407 16.55 -22.49 13.59
CA PHE A 407 17.49 -23.60 13.71
C PHE A 407 18.36 -23.50 14.97
N LEU A 408 19.10 -22.40 15.16
CA LEU A 408 20.09 -22.28 16.25
C LEU A 408 19.47 -22.26 17.65
N VAL A 409 18.23 -21.74 17.78
CA VAL A 409 17.48 -21.74 19.03
C VAL A 409 16.91 -23.14 19.31
N ALA A 410 16.11 -23.70 18.39
CA ALA A 410 15.36 -24.92 18.68
C ALA A 410 16.19 -26.21 18.56
N SER A 411 17.39 -26.18 17.95
CA SER A 411 18.34 -27.30 17.96
C SER A 411 19.04 -27.52 19.30
N GLY A 412 18.87 -26.60 20.27
CA GLY A 412 19.57 -26.67 21.54
C GLY A 412 21.08 -26.41 21.44
N ILE A 413 21.57 -25.83 20.34
CA ILE A 413 22.96 -25.36 20.22
C ILE A 413 23.17 -24.10 21.09
N VAL A 414 22.18 -23.22 21.16
CA VAL A 414 22.24 -21.96 21.90
C VAL A 414 21.43 -22.05 23.20
N GLN A 415 21.96 -22.77 24.20
CA GLN A 415 21.28 -22.98 25.49
C GLN A 415 21.51 -21.86 26.51
N THR A 416 22.52 -20.99 26.31
CA THR A 416 22.86 -19.90 27.25
C THR A 416 23.02 -18.57 26.52
N THR A 417 22.75 -17.48 27.24
CA THR A 417 22.98 -16.09 26.77
C THR A 417 24.44 -15.84 26.41
N SER A 418 25.37 -16.38 27.19
CA SER A 418 26.82 -16.35 26.89
C SER A 418 27.14 -17.06 25.57
N ALA A 419 26.56 -18.24 25.31
CA ALA A 419 26.73 -18.93 24.03
C ALA A 419 26.11 -18.15 22.87
N ALA A 420 24.93 -17.52 23.05
CA ALA A 420 24.31 -16.66 22.06
C ALA A 420 25.20 -15.46 21.69
N LEU A 421 25.80 -14.81 22.69
CA LEU A 421 26.71 -13.68 22.49
C LEU A 421 27.98 -14.09 21.74
N VAL A 422 28.66 -15.15 22.20
CA VAL A 422 29.91 -15.63 21.59
C VAL A 422 29.67 -16.14 20.16
N LEU A 423 28.67 -16.99 19.95
CA LEU A 423 28.30 -17.47 18.61
C LEU A 423 27.88 -16.29 17.72
N GLY A 424 27.08 -15.35 18.25
CA GLY A 424 26.64 -14.18 17.52
C GLY A 424 27.81 -13.32 17.00
N LEU A 425 28.83 -13.07 17.82
CA LEU A 425 30.05 -12.39 17.40
C LEU A 425 30.83 -13.19 16.33
N VAL A 426 30.99 -14.51 16.52
CA VAL A 426 31.64 -15.38 15.53
C VAL A 426 30.91 -15.35 14.18
N LEU A 427 29.57 -15.43 14.18
CA LEU A 427 28.76 -15.34 12.95
C LEU A 427 28.83 -13.96 12.28
N CYS A 428 28.94 -12.88 13.07
CA CYS A 428 29.22 -11.54 12.53
C CYS A 428 30.56 -11.48 11.78
N VAL A 429 31.64 -11.94 12.43
CA VAL A 429 33.00 -11.90 11.86
C VAL A 429 33.09 -12.81 10.63
N ALA A 430 32.62 -14.06 10.73
CA ALA A 430 32.62 -15.02 9.63
C ALA A 430 31.76 -14.52 8.46
N GLY A 431 30.55 -14.02 8.72
CA GLY A 431 29.67 -13.47 7.69
C GLY A 431 30.29 -12.25 6.99
N VAL A 432 30.91 -11.31 7.71
CA VAL A 432 31.61 -10.17 7.10
C VAL A 432 32.83 -10.61 6.28
N ALA A 433 33.60 -11.59 6.76
CA ALA A 433 34.76 -12.11 6.04
C ALA A 433 34.35 -12.82 4.72
N VAL A 434 33.36 -13.71 4.78
CA VAL A 434 32.83 -14.38 3.58
C VAL A 434 32.20 -13.36 2.62
N ALA A 435 31.45 -12.35 3.12
CA ALA A 435 30.86 -11.31 2.26
C ALA A 435 31.90 -10.54 1.45
N ARG A 436 33.10 -10.30 2.02
CA ARG A 436 34.21 -9.61 1.37
C ARG A 436 34.91 -10.45 0.30
N ASN A 437 35.07 -11.75 0.55
CA ASN A 437 35.83 -12.64 -0.34
C ASN A 437 34.95 -13.35 -1.39
N ALA A 438 33.63 -13.45 -1.16
CA ALA A 438 32.71 -14.15 -2.03
C ALA A 438 32.43 -13.42 -3.35
N GLN A 439 32.99 -13.93 -4.45
CA GLN A 439 32.65 -13.46 -5.81
C GLN A 439 31.24 -13.88 -6.25
N GLN A 440 30.76 -15.04 -5.78
CA GLN A 440 29.45 -15.58 -6.19
C GLN A 440 28.29 -15.02 -5.36
N LEU A 441 27.18 -14.68 -6.03
CA LEU A 441 25.99 -14.09 -5.40
C LEU A 441 25.36 -14.96 -4.30
N PHE A 442 25.46 -16.29 -4.39
CA PHE A 442 24.96 -17.23 -3.37
C PHE A 442 25.74 -17.07 -2.06
N TRP A 443 27.07 -17.20 -2.09
CA TRP A 443 27.92 -17.03 -0.90
C TRP A 443 27.77 -15.64 -0.27
N ARG A 444 27.55 -14.57 -1.06
CA ARG A 444 27.24 -13.23 -0.53
C ARG A 444 25.87 -13.15 0.17
N GLN A 445 24.87 -13.91 -0.29
CA GLN A 445 23.58 -14.04 0.39
C GLN A 445 23.74 -14.83 1.70
N CYS A 446 24.41 -15.98 1.68
CA CYS A 446 24.71 -16.78 2.89
C CYS A 446 25.44 -15.93 3.93
N ALA A 447 26.49 -15.22 3.52
CA ALA A 447 27.24 -14.28 4.35
C ALA A 447 26.40 -13.13 4.93
N THR A 448 25.44 -12.62 4.16
CA THR A 448 24.49 -11.58 4.62
C THR A 448 23.55 -12.12 5.70
N ALA A 449 22.99 -13.31 5.51
CA ALA A 449 22.11 -13.93 6.51
C ALA A 449 22.88 -14.33 7.78
N LEU A 450 24.11 -14.87 7.62
CA LEU A 450 24.98 -15.24 8.73
C LEU A 450 25.36 -14.02 9.60
N ALA A 451 25.80 -12.92 8.97
CA ALA A 451 26.17 -11.70 9.68
C ALA A 451 24.97 -10.96 10.30
N PHE A 452 23.74 -11.18 9.80
CA PHE A 452 22.54 -10.60 10.41
C PHE A 452 21.96 -11.48 11.53
N CYS A 453 21.98 -12.80 11.35
CA CYS A 453 21.73 -13.78 12.41
C CYS A 453 22.65 -13.54 13.60
N GLY A 454 23.96 -13.35 13.34
CA GLY A 454 24.94 -13.04 14.37
C GLY A 454 24.63 -11.77 15.18
N GLN A 455 24.19 -10.69 14.51
CA GLN A 455 23.77 -9.47 15.21
C GLN A 455 22.57 -9.71 16.12
N ILE A 456 21.56 -10.45 15.65
CA ILE A 456 20.36 -10.78 16.45
C ILE A 456 20.72 -11.68 17.64
N LEU A 457 21.62 -12.65 17.47
CA LEU A 457 22.12 -13.48 18.57
C LEU A 457 22.90 -12.68 19.62
N VAL A 458 23.63 -11.63 19.22
CA VAL A 458 24.26 -10.71 20.20
C VAL A 458 23.21 -9.90 20.96
N VAL A 459 22.12 -9.44 20.32
CA VAL A 459 21.01 -8.81 21.04
C VAL A 459 20.39 -9.78 22.05
N ALA A 460 20.16 -11.03 21.66
CA ALA A 460 19.63 -12.07 22.55
C ALA A 460 20.59 -12.39 23.72
N GLY A 461 21.90 -12.52 23.45
CA GLY A 461 22.91 -12.77 24.48
C GLY A 461 23.10 -11.61 25.46
N LEU A 462 22.89 -10.37 25.01
CA LEU A 462 22.90 -9.17 25.87
C LEU A 462 21.57 -8.91 26.60
N SER A 463 20.52 -9.71 26.36
CA SER A 463 19.16 -9.41 26.85
C SER A 463 18.98 -9.55 28.37
N VAL A 464 19.90 -10.26 29.03
CA VAL A 464 19.99 -10.45 30.50
C VAL A 464 21.18 -9.65 31.08
N SER A 465 21.61 -8.58 30.41
CA SER A 465 22.64 -7.68 30.95
C SER A 465 22.07 -6.73 32.00
N ASN A 466 22.78 -6.57 33.13
CA ASN A 466 22.45 -5.63 34.21
C ASN A 466 22.42 -4.14 33.79
N SER A 467 22.72 -3.81 32.53
CA SER A 467 22.56 -2.46 31.97
C SER A 467 22.04 -2.52 30.54
N ALA A 468 20.75 -2.22 30.36
CA ALA A 468 20.14 -2.08 29.05
C ALA A 468 20.84 -1.00 28.19
N THR A 469 21.33 0.09 28.82
CA THR A 469 22.14 1.12 28.16
C THR A 469 23.50 0.58 27.71
N GLY A 470 24.20 -0.20 28.55
CA GLY A 470 25.45 -0.88 28.16
C GLY A 470 25.26 -1.86 27.01
N ALA A 471 24.21 -2.68 27.07
CA ALA A 471 23.80 -3.57 25.98
C ALA A 471 23.53 -2.79 24.68
N ALA A 472 22.76 -1.69 24.75
CA ALA A 472 22.46 -0.86 23.58
C ALA A 472 23.71 -0.26 22.93
N LEU A 473 24.67 0.22 23.73
CA LEU A 473 25.95 0.73 23.23
C LEU A 473 26.76 -0.36 22.53
N LEU A 474 26.81 -1.58 23.08
CA LEU A 474 27.48 -2.72 22.45
C LEU A 474 26.80 -3.13 21.12
N ILE A 475 25.46 -3.17 21.08
CA ILE A 475 24.69 -3.45 19.86
C ILE A 475 24.94 -2.35 18.81
N LEU A 476 24.97 -1.07 19.22
CA LEU A 476 25.26 0.06 18.33
C LEU A 476 26.67 -0.02 17.75
N VAL A 477 27.68 -0.29 18.59
CA VAL A 477 29.09 -0.43 18.15
C VAL A 477 29.26 -1.62 17.19
N LEU A 478 28.67 -2.78 17.50
CA LEU A 478 28.69 -3.94 16.61
C LEU A 478 27.98 -3.66 15.28
N ALA A 479 26.80 -3.04 15.31
CA ALA A 479 26.04 -2.70 14.11
C ALA A 479 26.79 -1.67 13.24
N ILE A 480 27.47 -0.69 13.83
CA ILE A 480 28.36 0.26 13.13
C ILE A 480 29.56 -0.49 12.52
N ALA A 481 30.21 -1.38 13.27
CA ALA A 481 31.35 -2.15 12.78
C ALA A 481 30.96 -3.03 11.58
N VAL A 482 29.88 -3.81 11.68
CA VAL A 482 29.37 -4.63 10.57
C VAL A 482 28.95 -3.75 9.40
N TYR A 483 28.27 -2.62 9.63
CA TYR A 483 27.87 -1.67 8.58
C TYR A 483 29.07 -1.07 7.81
N VAL A 484 30.12 -0.65 8.52
CA VAL A 484 31.34 -0.10 7.90
C VAL A 484 32.10 -1.18 7.14
N LEU A 485 32.22 -2.38 7.72
CA LEU A 485 32.98 -3.48 7.12
C LEU A 485 32.25 -4.15 5.95
N ALA A 486 30.92 -4.15 5.95
CA ALA A 486 30.08 -4.82 4.95
C ALA A 486 30.30 -4.27 3.53
N PRO A 487 30.51 -5.13 2.52
CA PRO A 487 30.55 -4.73 1.11
C PRO A 487 29.16 -4.61 0.50
N ASP A 488 28.15 -5.28 1.06
CA ASP A 488 26.79 -5.37 0.50
C ASP A 488 25.82 -4.33 1.06
N ALA A 489 25.08 -3.71 0.15
CA ALA A 489 24.03 -2.75 0.49
C ALA A 489 22.87 -3.37 1.30
N ILE A 490 22.65 -4.69 1.20
CA ILE A 490 21.64 -5.42 1.99
C ILE A 490 22.12 -5.56 3.44
N LEU A 491 23.34 -6.07 3.67
CA LEU A 491 23.90 -6.17 5.03
C LEU A 491 24.03 -4.81 5.72
N ARG A 492 24.40 -3.75 4.97
CA ARG A 492 24.36 -2.36 5.48
C ARG A 492 22.96 -1.88 5.84
N PHE A 493 21.93 -2.29 5.13
CA PHE A 493 20.55 -1.92 5.44
C PHE A 493 20.08 -2.64 6.72
N LEU A 494 20.34 -3.94 6.81
CA LEU A 494 20.01 -4.77 7.97
C LEU A 494 20.74 -4.30 9.24
N SER A 495 22.05 -4.01 9.15
CA SER A 495 22.81 -3.44 10.28
C SER A 495 22.35 -2.02 10.61
N GLY A 496 21.88 -1.24 9.62
CA GLY A 496 21.21 0.04 9.86
C GLY A 496 19.90 -0.07 10.66
N LEU A 497 19.18 -1.20 10.55
CA LEU A 497 18.03 -1.49 11.41
C LEU A 497 18.47 -1.86 12.83
N MET A 498 19.61 -2.54 13.00
CA MET A 498 20.20 -2.79 14.32
C MET A 498 20.69 -1.49 14.99
N MET A 499 21.24 -0.54 14.22
CA MET A 499 21.54 0.81 14.72
C MET A 499 20.27 1.56 15.17
N ALA A 500 19.15 1.41 14.44
CA ALA A 500 17.87 2.00 14.82
C ALA A 500 17.25 1.32 16.07
N LEU A 501 17.39 0.00 16.20
CA LEU A 501 17.00 -0.76 17.40
C LEU A 501 17.84 -0.34 18.61
N ALA A 502 19.16 -0.23 18.46
CA ALA A 502 20.03 0.25 19.54
C ALA A 502 19.70 1.67 19.97
N LEU A 503 19.40 2.57 19.02
CA LEU A 503 18.93 3.92 19.32
C LEU A 503 17.58 3.93 20.04
N PHE A 504 16.64 3.06 19.63
CA PHE A 504 15.36 2.87 20.32
C PHE A 504 15.57 2.46 21.79
N ILE A 505 16.44 1.47 22.03
CA ILE A 505 16.79 0.99 23.37
C ILE A 505 17.41 2.14 24.20
N LEU A 506 18.36 2.90 23.63
CA LEU A 506 18.95 4.07 24.30
C LEU A 506 17.93 5.16 24.67
N THR A 507 16.95 5.46 23.81
CA THR A 507 15.90 6.44 24.13
C THR A 507 14.87 5.93 25.13
N SER A 508 14.73 4.61 25.30
CA SER A 508 13.72 3.98 26.15
C SER A 508 14.22 3.68 27.57
N PHE A 509 15.51 3.36 27.72
CA PHE A 509 16.11 2.91 28.98
C PHE A 509 17.03 3.93 29.67
N SER A 510 16.84 5.23 29.40
CA SER A 510 17.67 6.28 30.02
C SER A 510 17.48 6.46 31.53
N ALA A 511 16.59 5.68 32.17
CA ALA A 511 16.19 5.86 33.58
C ALA A 511 15.80 4.56 34.34
N GLY A 512 16.11 3.35 33.85
CA GLY A 512 15.64 2.09 34.45
C GLY A 512 16.65 0.94 34.46
N THR A 513 16.52 0.04 35.43
CA THR A 513 17.47 -1.07 35.74
C THR A 513 16.93 -2.47 35.44
N GLU A 514 15.85 -2.59 34.68
CA GLU A 514 15.22 -3.88 34.33
C GLU A 514 15.88 -4.58 33.14
N ALA A 515 15.58 -5.87 32.98
CA ALA A 515 16.11 -6.71 31.90
C ALA A 515 15.55 -6.29 30.53
N LEU A 516 16.42 -6.37 29.52
CA LEU A 516 16.09 -5.99 28.14
C LEU A 516 15.09 -6.98 27.50
N TYR A 517 15.15 -8.27 27.85
CA TYR A 517 14.26 -9.30 27.32
C TYR A 517 12.77 -9.04 27.64
N GLU A 518 12.45 -8.90 28.93
CA GLU A 518 11.07 -8.77 29.43
C GLU A 518 10.41 -7.51 28.87
N ASN A 519 11.18 -6.43 28.84
CA ASN A 519 10.78 -5.17 28.24
C ASN A 519 10.45 -5.33 26.75
N VAL A 520 11.33 -5.96 25.93
CA VAL A 520 11.09 -6.22 24.50
C VAL A 520 9.77 -6.93 24.26
N MET A 521 9.43 -7.95 25.05
CA MET A 521 8.16 -8.66 24.92
C MET A 521 6.97 -7.80 25.33
N SER A 522 7.11 -7.00 26.39
CA SER A 522 6.05 -6.10 26.87
C SER A 522 5.72 -4.94 25.89
N TRP A 523 6.61 -4.61 24.94
CA TRP A 523 6.39 -3.53 23.97
C TRP A 523 5.48 -3.91 22.79
N MET A 524 5.09 -5.19 22.68
CA MET A 524 4.12 -5.63 21.67
C MET A 524 2.68 -5.21 21.99
N GLY A 525 2.39 -4.85 23.25
CA GLY A 525 1.12 -4.23 23.66
C GLY A 525 1.05 -2.75 23.29
N PHE A 526 -0.13 -2.31 22.80
CA PHE A 526 -0.41 -0.90 22.54
C PHE A 526 -0.90 -0.21 23.83
N ASP A 527 -0.19 0.84 24.26
CA ASP A 527 -0.43 1.60 25.49
C ASP A 527 -0.11 3.07 25.20
N MET A 528 -1.02 3.97 25.57
CA MET A 528 -0.89 5.40 25.29
C MET A 528 0.33 6.02 25.99
N VAL A 529 0.71 5.53 27.17
CA VAL A 529 1.90 5.98 27.90
C VAL A 529 3.16 5.54 27.16
N ARG A 530 3.28 4.24 26.84
CA ARG A 530 4.42 3.70 26.08
C ARG A 530 4.56 4.36 24.70
N GLY A 531 3.46 4.64 24.02
CA GLY A 531 3.48 5.35 22.75
C GLY A 531 4.15 6.72 22.84
N LEU A 532 3.96 7.42 23.96
CA LEU A 532 4.43 8.78 24.21
C LEU A 532 5.85 8.82 24.81
N THR A 533 6.17 7.88 25.72
CA THR A 533 7.44 7.87 26.47
C THR A 533 8.54 7.03 25.82
N VAL A 534 8.18 5.98 25.10
CA VAL A 534 9.12 4.99 24.52
C VAL A 534 9.17 5.13 23.00
N TRP A 535 8.03 5.01 22.32
CA TRP A 535 8.00 4.95 20.85
C TRP A 535 8.17 6.31 20.16
N LEU A 536 7.59 7.39 20.70
CA LEU A 536 7.71 8.73 20.13
C LEU A 536 9.16 9.25 20.10
N PRO A 537 9.96 9.22 21.20
CA PRO A 537 11.36 9.66 21.16
C PRO A 537 12.20 8.91 20.12
N ALA A 538 12.09 7.59 20.11
CA ALA A 538 12.86 6.73 19.21
C ALA A 538 12.51 6.99 17.74
N CYS A 539 11.22 7.06 17.41
CA CYS A 539 10.78 7.25 16.02
C CYS A 539 11.10 8.66 15.51
N VAL A 540 11.00 9.69 16.35
CA VAL A 540 11.41 11.06 16.03
C VAL A 540 12.91 11.13 15.77
N CYS A 541 13.76 10.60 16.67
CA CYS A 541 15.21 10.55 16.48
C CYS A 541 15.58 9.82 15.18
N GLY A 542 14.98 8.67 14.90
CA GLY A 542 15.16 7.94 13.64
C GLY A 542 14.73 8.75 12.41
N ALA A 543 13.61 9.46 12.46
CA ALA A 543 13.11 10.26 11.34
C ALA A 543 14.03 11.48 11.05
N TRP A 544 14.51 12.17 12.09
CA TRP A 544 15.48 13.26 11.92
C TRP A 544 16.83 12.76 11.38
N LEU A 545 17.33 11.62 11.86
CA LEU A 545 18.55 10.98 11.34
C LEU A 545 18.40 10.55 9.87
N ALA A 546 17.27 9.95 9.49
CA ALA A 546 16.98 9.59 8.10
C ALA A 546 16.92 10.82 7.18
N ALA A 547 16.21 11.87 7.59
CA ALA A 547 16.13 13.13 6.85
C ALA A 547 17.51 13.79 6.69
N ALA A 548 18.30 13.82 7.76
CA ALA A 548 19.67 14.32 7.74
C ALA A 548 20.58 13.49 6.82
N ALA A 549 20.51 12.16 6.87
CA ALA A 549 21.30 11.27 6.03
C ALA A 549 20.96 11.43 4.54
N PHE A 550 19.68 11.54 4.17
CA PHE A 550 19.25 11.84 2.81
C PHE A 550 19.73 13.22 2.32
N LEU A 551 19.64 14.26 3.16
CA LEU A 551 20.09 15.63 2.81
C LEU A 551 21.62 15.75 2.72
N ALA A 552 22.36 15.12 3.63
CA ALA A 552 23.81 15.11 3.64
C ALA A 552 24.39 14.34 2.45
N ARG A 553 23.75 13.22 2.06
CA ARG A 553 24.17 12.37 0.94
C ARG A 553 24.44 13.15 -0.34
N GLU A 554 23.53 14.03 -0.76
CA GLU A 554 23.67 14.74 -2.04
C GLU A 554 24.86 15.73 -2.05
N ARG A 555 25.38 16.12 -0.87
CA ARG A 555 26.59 16.94 -0.72
C ARG A 555 27.90 16.13 -0.75
N MET A 556 27.84 14.80 -0.59
CA MET A 556 29.04 13.95 -0.50
C MET A 556 29.52 13.43 -1.87
N GLN A 557 30.76 12.94 -1.92
CA GLN A 557 31.35 12.21 -3.04
C GLN A 557 30.71 10.81 -3.25
N ALA A 558 30.81 10.26 -4.46
CA ALA A 558 30.11 9.05 -4.89
C ALA A 558 30.24 7.85 -3.93
N ALA A 559 31.45 7.46 -3.51
CA ALA A 559 31.63 6.31 -2.61
C ALA A 559 30.87 6.45 -1.28
N ARG A 560 30.89 7.65 -0.67
CA ARG A 560 30.15 7.94 0.57
C ARG A 560 28.63 7.98 0.34
N ARG A 561 28.16 8.30 -0.88
CA ARG A 561 26.72 8.25 -1.23
C ARG A 561 26.15 6.84 -1.11
N ASP A 562 26.94 5.82 -1.40
CA ASP A 562 26.43 4.43 -1.44
C ASP A 562 26.68 3.65 -0.14
N MET A 563 27.45 4.23 0.79
CA MET A 563 27.33 3.90 2.22
C MET A 563 26.01 4.47 2.78
N LEU A 564 25.79 5.79 2.69
CA LEU A 564 24.65 6.45 3.33
C LEU A 564 23.25 6.02 2.84
N GLN A 565 23.12 5.42 1.64
CA GLN A 565 21.81 5.03 1.12
C GLN A 565 21.11 3.94 1.96
N PRO A 566 21.72 2.76 2.21
CA PRO A 566 21.19 1.79 3.16
C PRO A 566 20.75 2.40 4.50
N LEU A 567 21.61 3.22 5.11
CA LEU A 567 21.37 3.80 6.45
C LEU A 567 20.15 4.74 6.47
N ALA A 568 20.05 5.63 5.48
CA ALA A 568 18.92 6.56 5.36
C ALA A 568 17.58 5.83 5.14
N TRP A 569 17.58 4.69 4.42
CA TRP A 569 16.41 3.85 4.25
C TRP A 569 16.07 3.02 5.49
N ALA A 570 17.08 2.52 6.22
CA ALA A 570 16.88 1.76 7.45
C ALA A 570 16.24 2.63 8.53
N PHE A 571 16.80 3.82 8.81
CA PHE A 571 16.19 4.76 9.75
C PHE A 571 14.81 5.26 9.28
N ALA A 572 14.59 5.51 7.98
CA ALA A 572 13.28 5.94 7.48
C ALA A 572 12.20 4.85 7.64
N LEU A 573 12.56 3.57 7.46
CA LEU A 573 11.65 2.45 7.70
C LEU A 573 11.40 2.25 9.19
N ALA A 574 12.46 2.17 10.00
CA ALA A 574 12.36 1.95 11.45
C ALA A 574 11.55 3.07 12.14
N ALA A 575 11.80 4.33 11.79
CA ALA A 575 11.01 5.46 12.29
C ALA A 575 9.54 5.38 11.88
N GLN A 576 9.24 4.93 10.65
CA GLN A 576 7.86 4.84 10.18
C GLN A 576 7.10 3.64 10.75
N LEU A 577 7.80 2.57 11.13
CA LEU A 577 7.23 1.43 11.86
C LEU A 577 7.04 1.77 13.34
N GLY A 578 8.05 2.37 13.99
CA GLY A 578 7.93 2.81 15.40
C GLY A 578 6.84 3.88 15.60
N ALA A 579 6.60 4.73 14.59
CA ALA A 579 5.50 5.69 14.61
C ALA A 579 4.08 5.06 14.52
N LEU A 580 3.95 3.73 14.32
CA LEU A 580 2.67 3.02 14.40
C LEU A 580 2.24 2.83 15.87
N GLN A 581 3.23 2.60 16.75
CA GLN A 581 3.05 2.47 18.19
C GLN A 581 3.15 3.83 18.91
N ALA A 582 3.72 4.85 18.26
CA ALA A 582 3.88 6.17 18.85
C ALA A 582 2.56 6.95 18.92
N THR A 583 2.26 7.50 20.09
CA THR A 583 1.09 8.35 20.33
C THR A 583 1.49 9.82 20.40
N GLY A 584 0.51 10.69 20.20
CA GLY A 584 0.63 12.13 20.40
C GLY A 584 -0.69 12.71 20.91
N VAL A 585 -0.62 13.91 21.48
CA VAL A 585 -1.80 14.67 21.92
C VAL A 585 -2.10 15.78 20.91
N PRO A 586 -3.34 16.31 20.85
CA PRO A 586 -3.65 17.49 20.08
C PRO A 586 -3.03 18.78 20.68
N VAL A 587 -3.01 19.85 19.88
CA VAL A 587 -2.27 21.08 20.20
C VAL A 587 -2.77 21.84 21.45
N TRP A 588 -4.05 21.71 21.83
CA TRP A 588 -4.58 22.32 23.07
C TRP A 588 -4.15 21.55 24.32
N GLU A 589 -4.04 20.22 24.24
CA GLU A 589 -3.51 19.36 25.30
C GLU A 589 -1.98 19.43 25.42
N LEU A 590 -1.27 19.99 24.42
CA LEU A 590 0.18 20.16 24.46
C LEU A 590 0.67 20.93 25.70
N GLY A 591 -0.11 21.89 26.20
CA GLY A 591 0.21 22.61 27.45
C GLY A 591 0.13 21.72 28.69
N ALA A 592 -0.90 20.87 28.78
CA ALA A 592 -1.04 19.90 29.86
C ALA A 592 0.04 18.81 29.78
N LEU A 593 0.33 18.31 28.57
CA LEU A 593 1.44 17.39 28.32
C LEU A 593 2.80 18.02 28.67
N TRP A 594 3.00 19.32 28.42
CA TRP A 594 4.24 20.00 28.80
C TRP A 594 4.40 20.11 30.32
N ALA A 595 3.30 20.27 31.07
CA ALA A 595 3.32 20.25 32.53
C ALA A 595 3.52 18.85 33.11
N LEU A 596 2.91 17.81 32.52
CA LEU A 596 2.96 16.43 33.01
C LEU A 596 4.22 15.66 32.59
N HIS A 597 4.66 15.83 31.34
CA HIS A 597 5.81 15.09 30.78
C HIS A 597 6.56 15.92 29.70
N PRO A 598 7.34 16.94 30.12
CA PRO A 598 8.08 17.84 29.23
C PRO A 598 8.86 17.17 28.07
N PRO A 599 9.60 16.06 28.24
CA PRO A 599 10.33 15.46 27.11
C PRO A 599 9.38 14.87 26.07
N GLY A 600 8.24 14.29 26.46
CA GLY A 600 7.22 13.82 25.51
C GLY A 600 6.65 14.98 24.68
N ALA A 601 6.36 16.12 25.33
CA ALA A 601 5.93 17.34 24.66
C ALA A 601 6.99 17.86 23.66
N ALA A 602 8.26 17.85 24.06
CA ALA A 602 9.37 18.28 23.21
C ALA A 602 9.56 17.36 21.99
N PHE A 603 9.51 16.03 22.16
CA PHE A 603 9.57 15.10 21.03
C PHE A 603 8.36 15.22 20.10
N LEU A 604 7.17 15.52 20.62
CA LEU A 604 5.97 15.76 19.82
C LEU A 604 6.11 17.02 18.94
N VAL A 605 6.66 18.10 19.50
CA VAL A 605 7.00 19.32 18.74
C VAL A 605 8.08 19.02 17.70
N LEU A 606 9.11 18.22 18.02
CA LEU A 606 10.13 17.80 17.05
C LEU A 606 9.56 16.91 15.94
N ALA A 607 8.54 16.09 16.22
CA ALA A 607 7.82 15.32 15.19
C ALA A 607 7.11 16.25 14.19
N ALA A 608 6.38 17.24 14.73
CA ALA A 608 5.66 18.24 13.95
C ALA A 608 6.61 19.13 13.11
N LEU A 609 7.78 19.49 13.65
CA LEU A 609 8.76 20.34 12.96
C LEU A 609 9.55 19.64 11.86
N LEU A 610 9.62 18.29 11.82
CA LEU A 610 10.38 17.55 10.80
C LEU A 610 10.01 17.94 9.35
N PRO A 611 8.74 17.89 8.89
CA PRO A 611 8.39 18.31 7.52
C PRO A 611 8.70 19.79 7.28
N VAL A 612 8.57 20.66 8.28
CA VAL A 612 8.89 22.10 8.19
C VAL A 612 10.38 22.30 7.95
N ALA A 613 11.23 21.62 8.72
CA ALA A 613 12.69 21.67 8.58
C ALA A 613 13.19 21.09 7.26
N VAL A 614 12.62 19.97 6.81
CA VAL A 614 12.88 19.38 5.48
C VAL A 614 12.48 20.35 4.37
N GLY A 615 11.31 20.99 4.48
CA GLY A 615 10.86 22.02 3.56
C GLY A 615 11.81 23.21 3.51
N TRP A 616 12.15 23.77 4.67
CA TRP A 616 13.09 24.89 4.81
C TRP A 616 14.47 24.58 4.20
N ALA A 617 15.02 23.40 4.47
CA ALA A 617 16.31 22.97 3.89
C ALA A 617 16.26 22.90 2.35
N LEU A 618 15.19 22.33 1.78
CA LEU A 618 15.00 22.18 0.34
C LEU A 618 14.71 23.52 -0.37
N MET A 619 14.01 24.44 0.30
CA MET A 619 13.75 25.80 -0.18
C MET A 619 15.01 26.69 -0.10
N ARG A 620 15.76 26.64 1.01
CA ARG A 620 17.02 27.39 1.21
C ARG A 620 18.08 26.99 0.20
N ALA A 621 18.19 25.69 -0.13
CA ALA A 621 19.05 25.18 -1.19
C ALA A 621 18.71 25.71 -2.60
N ARG A 622 17.49 26.27 -2.80
CA ARG A 622 17.00 26.80 -4.08
C ARG A 622 16.64 28.29 -4.02
N ARG A 623 17.31 29.04 -3.14
CA ARG A 623 17.05 30.48 -2.91
C ARG A 623 17.11 31.38 -4.14
N GLY A 624 17.88 30.99 -5.17
CA GLY A 624 17.99 31.72 -6.45
C GLY A 624 17.05 31.24 -7.57
N ILE A 625 16.20 30.23 -7.33
CA ILE A 625 15.28 29.66 -8.33
C ILE A 625 13.81 29.81 -7.89
N LEU A 626 13.54 29.74 -6.59
CA LEU A 626 12.17 29.78 -6.05
C LEU A 626 11.84 31.18 -5.48
N PRO A 627 10.68 31.77 -5.83
CA PRO A 627 10.29 33.09 -5.33
C PRO A 627 10.03 33.06 -3.82
N ALA A 628 10.13 34.23 -3.17
CA ALA A 628 9.95 34.37 -1.72
C ALA A 628 8.60 33.80 -1.23
N SER A 629 7.54 34.04 -2.02
CA SER A 629 6.18 33.51 -1.85
C SER A 629 6.16 31.98 -1.63
N VAL A 630 6.90 31.22 -2.44
CA VAL A 630 7.01 29.75 -2.31
C VAL A 630 7.95 29.37 -1.16
N ARG A 631 9.06 30.09 -0.99
CA ARG A 631 10.07 29.78 0.04
C ARG A 631 9.57 29.94 1.47
N ALA A 632 8.68 30.90 1.73
CA ALA A 632 8.00 31.06 3.02
C ALA A 632 6.70 30.24 3.10
N GLY A 633 5.90 30.22 2.03
CA GLY A 633 4.58 29.57 2.03
C GLY A 633 4.62 28.04 2.17
N VAL A 634 5.67 27.36 1.70
CA VAL A 634 5.81 25.90 1.85
C VAL A 634 6.10 25.49 3.31
N PRO A 635 7.13 26.02 4.00
CA PRO A 635 7.32 25.77 5.44
C PRO A 635 6.11 26.16 6.29
N LEU A 636 5.48 27.32 6.02
CA LEU A 636 4.30 27.77 6.75
C LEU A 636 3.11 26.81 6.59
N GLY A 637 2.82 26.37 5.36
CA GLY A 637 1.74 25.40 5.12
C GLY A 637 2.01 24.03 5.73
N LEU A 638 3.28 23.61 5.82
CA LEU A 638 3.65 22.38 6.52
C LEU A 638 3.55 22.52 8.04
N LEU A 639 3.80 23.72 8.60
CA LEU A 639 3.64 23.99 10.03
C LEU A 639 2.18 23.87 10.47
N VAL A 640 1.25 24.52 9.77
CA VAL A 640 -0.17 24.46 10.16
C VAL A 640 -0.73 23.04 9.94
N LEU A 641 -0.30 22.32 8.91
CA LEU A 641 -0.63 20.90 8.77
C LEU A 641 -0.07 20.03 9.89
N ALA A 642 1.15 20.28 10.35
CA ALA A 642 1.76 19.51 11.43
C ALA A 642 1.02 19.73 12.76
N VAL A 643 0.52 20.94 13.02
CA VAL A 643 -0.38 21.24 14.14
C VAL A 643 -1.67 20.41 14.08
N CYS A 644 -2.28 20.26 12.89
CA CYS A 644 -3.48 19.43 12.71
C CYS A 644 -3.23 17.92 12.92
N TRP A 645 -1.98 17.46 12.94
CA TRP A 645 -1.61 16.03 13.01
C TRP A 645 -0.65 15.68 14.15
N MET A 646 -0.58 16.50 15.21
CA MET A 646 0.11 16.12 16.44
C MET A 646 -0.39 14.77 17.02
N PRO A 647 -1.69 14.41 17.01
CA PRO A 647 -2.15 13.08 17.46
C PRO A 647 -1.62 11.86 16.66
N ALA A 648 -1.02 12.09 15.48
CA ALA A 648 -0.62 11.05 14.54
C ALA A 648 0.75 11.38 13.88
N PRO A 649 1.86 11.35 14.65
CA PRO A 649 3.18 11.84 14.23
C PRO A 649 3.72 11.18 12.94
N GLY A 650 3.36 9.93 12.67
CA GLY A 650 3.75 9.24 11.43
C GLY A 650 3.23 9.90 10.15
N ILE A 651 2.16 10.71 10.20
CA ILE A 651 1.70 11.54 9.07
C ILE A 651 2.73 12.64 8.75
N ALA A 652 3.28 13.31 9.77
CA ALA A 652 4.32 14.33 9.59
C ALA A 652 5.58 13.75 8.93
N PHE A 653 5.95 12.52 9.30
CA PHE A 653 7.05 11.79 8.67
C PHE A 653 6.74 11.45 7.20
N ALA A 654 5.53 10.99 6.90
CA ALA A 654 5.09 10.69 5.54
C ALA A 654 5.18 11.93 4.61
N LEU A 655 4.78 13.11 5.10
CA LEU A 655 4.93 14.39 4.39
C LEU A 655 6.41 14.72 4.13
N ALA A 656 7.28 14.52 5.11
CA ALA A 656 8.72 14.71 4.97
C ALA A 656 9.29 13.79 3.87
N TRP A 657 8.91 12.51 3.82
CA TRP A 657 9.34 11.58 2.76
C TRP A 657 8.78 11.94 1.37
N ILE A 658 7.54 12.44 1.29
CA ILE A 658 6.96 12.95 0.04
C ILE A 658 7.77 14.15 -0.48
N LEU A 659 8.09 15.10 0.39
CA LEU A 659 8.76 16.35 0.03
C LEU A 659 10.24 16.13 -0.30
N LEU A 660 10.95 15.35 0.53
CA LEU A 660 12.34 14.95 0.34
C LEU A 660 12.51 14.05 -0.90
N GLY A 661 11.60 13.10 -1.10
CA GLY A 661 11.56 12.25 -2.27
C GLY A 661 11.30 13.00 -3.58
N PHE A 662 10.60 14.13 -3.55
CA PHE A 662 10.54 15.04 -4.70
C PHE A 662 11.78 15.91 -4.82
N GLY A 663 12.16 16.63 -3.75
CA GLY A 663 13.21 17.65 -3.78
C GLY A 663 14.64 17.13 -3.99
N LEU A 664 14.87 15.83 -3.77
CA LEU A 664 16.11 15.12 -4.10
C LEU A 664 15.98 14.23 -5.36
N GLY A 665 14.88 14.33 -6.12
CA GLY A 665 14.66 13.54 -7.34
C GLY A 665 14.56 12.03 -7.11
N ARG A 666 14.21 11.57 -5.90
CA ARG A 666 14.15 10.15 -5.49
C ARG A 666 12.71 9.60 -5.54
N PRO A 667 12.20 9.11 -6.70
CA PRO A 667 10.81 8.67 -6.84
C PRO A 667 10.44 7.45 -5.98
N ARG A 668 11.42 6.66 -5.50
CA ARG A 668 11.19 5.58 -4.52
C ARG A 668 10.75 6.15 -3.17
N LEU A 669 11.51 7.11 -2.62
CA LEU A 669 11.21 7.76 -1.33
C LEU A 669 9.88 8.52 -1.37
N ARG A 670 9.59 9.22 -2.49
CA ARG A 670 8.30 9.88 -2.66
C ARG A 670 7.14 8.88 -2.64
N ARG A 671 7.25 7.75 -3.35
CA ARG A 671 6.22 6.70 -3.34
C ARG A 671 6.05 6.08 -1.97
N PHE A 672 7.15 5.80 -1.26
CA PHE A 672 7.11 5.32 0.12
C PHE A 672 6.28 6.26 1.01
N GLY A 673 6.59 7.57 1.02
CA GLY A 673 5.79 8.55 1.75
C GLY A 673 4.32 8.63 1.28
N GLN A 674 4.03 8.48 -0.01
CA GLN A 674 2.65 8.43 -0.53
C GLN A 674 1.88 7.18 -0.06
N THR A 675 2.51 6.00 -0.05
CA THR A 675 1.90 4.75 0.43
C THR A 675 1.70 4.78 1.94
N VAL A 676 2.72 5.20 2.68
CA VAL A 676 2.68 5.39 4.14
C VAL A 676 1.56 6.36 4.54
N LEU A 677 1.44 7.50 3.85
CA LEU A 677 0.39 8.49 4.15
C LEU A 677 -1.02 7.89 4.03
N LEU A 678 -1.25 7.02 3.04
CA LEU A 678 -2.53 6.33 2.87
C LEU A 678 -2.76 5.29 3.99
N ILE A 679 -1.73 4.53 4.37
CA ILE A 679 -1.81 3.57 5.49
C ILE A 679 -2.13 4.32 6.80
N TYR A 680 -1.42 5.40 7.11
CA TYR A 680 -1.67 6.19 8.33
C TYR A 680 -3.04 6.87 8.34
N LEU A 681 -3.58 7.25 7.18
CA LEU A 681 -4.93 7.81 7.11
C LEU A 681 -6.02 6.76 7.37
N VAL A 682 -5.76 5.48 7.05
CA VAL A 682 -6.59 4.34 7.46
C VAL A 682 -6.42 4.03 8.95
N LEU A 683 -5.19 4.00 9.47
CA LEU A 683 -4.96 3.75 10.91
C LEU A 683 -5.53 4.85 11.81
N TYR A 684 -5.47 6.12 11.36
CA TYR A 684 -6.06 7.26 12.07
C TYR A 684 -7.59 7.16 12.21
N TYR A 685 -8.28 6.50 11.27
CA TYR A 685 -9.71 6.19 11.43
C TYR A 685 -9.92 5.28 12.65
N TYR A 686 -9.16 4.18 12.75
CA TYR A 686 -9.22 3.19 13.83
C TYR A 686 -8.63 3.64 15.19
N GLN A 687 -8.01 4.82 15.28
CA GLN A 687 -7.44 5.34 16.53
C GLN A 687 -8.55 5.77 17.51
N LEU A 688 -8.99 4.88 18.40
CA LEU A 688 -10.15 5.09 19.30
C LEU A 688 -10.02 6.27 20.28
N ALA A 689 -8.82 6.80 20.50
CA ALA A 689 -8.55 7.89 21.44
C ALA A 689 -9.14 9.27 21.03
N VAL A 690 -9.69 9.42 19.82
CA VAL A 690 -10.31 10.66 19.33
C VAL A 690 -11.62 10.32 18.61
N PRO A 691 -12.76 10.98 18.95
CA PRO A 691 -14.04 10.71 18.30
C PRO A 691 -13.99 10.90 16.77
N LEU A 692 -14.66 10.02 16.03
CA LEU A 692 -14.91 10.11 14.58
C LEU A 692 -15.52 11.47 14.22
N LEU A 693 -16.43 11.95 15.07
CA LEU A 693 -17.00 13.30 15.04
C LEU A 693 -15.91 14.37 14.89
N GLN A 694 -14.92 14.35 15.78
CA GLN A 694 -13.85 15.33 15.86
C GLN A 694 -12.81 15.14 14.75
N LYS A 695 -12.43 13.89 14.45
CA LYS A 695 -11.58 13.53 13.29
C LYS A 695 -12.13 14.12 12.00
N SER A 696 -13.45 14.07 11.78
CA SER A 696 -14.09 14.63 10.59
C SER A 696 -13.82 16.13 10.44
N VAL A 697 -13.91 16.90 11.53
CA VAL A 697 -13.64 18.35 11.56
C VAL A 697 -12.16 18.64 11.31
N TRP A 698 -11.23 17.94 11.95
CA TRP A 698 -9.79 18.12 11.72
C TRP A 698 -9.37 17.87 10.28
N LEU A 699 -9.87 16.78 9.68
CA LEU A 699 -9.61 16.44 8.28
C LEU A 699 -10.27 17.45 7.32
N ALA A 700 -11.48 17.93 7.61
CA ALA A 700 -12.15 18.95 6.81
C ALA A 700 -11.41 20.29 6.86
N VAL A 701 -11.05 20.78 8.04
CA VAL A 701 -10.32 22.05 8.23
C VAL A 701 -8.94 21.99 7.55
N ALA A 702 -8.18 20.91 7.75
CA ALA A 702 -6.89 20.72 7.07
C ALA A 702 -7.03 20.65 5.54
N GLY A 703 -8.08 20.00 5.04
CA GLY A 703 -8.42 19.90 3.62
C GLY A 703 -8.78 21.25 2.99
N VAL A 704 -9.70 22.00 3.60
CA VAL A 704 -10.10 23.35 3.16
C VAL A 704 -8.91 24.31 3.23
N LEU A 705 -8.16 24.31 4.34
CA LEU A 705 -7.00 25.18 4.52
C LEU A 705 -5.93 24.93 3.45
N LEU A 706 -5.65 23.66 3.11
CA LEU A 706 -4.72 23.33 2.02
C LEU A 706 -5.16 23.92 0.67
N LEU A 707 -6.46 23.85 0.36
CA LEU A 707 -7.01 24.39 -0.87
C LEU A 707 -7.02 25.93 -0.87
N ALA A 708 -7.24 26.56 0.29
CA ALA A 708 -7.15 28.00 0.49
C ALA A 708 -5.70 28.51 0.38
N MET A 709 -4.75 27.91 1.10
CA MET A 709 -3.31 28.23 1.00
C MET A 709 -2.79 27.99 -0.42
N ARG A 710 -3.29 26.97 -1.13
CA ARG A 710 -3.02 26.76 -2.56
C ARG A 710 -3.63 27.88 -3.42
N LEU A 711 -4.83 28.37 -3.14
CA LEU A 711 -5.41 29.50 -3.86
C LEU A 711 -4.56 30.77 -3.67
N VAL A 712 -4.16 31.07 -2.43
CA VAL A 712 -3.28 32.19 -2.08
C VAL A 712 -1.93 32.05 -2.77
N ALA A 713 -1.20 30.93 -2.60
CA ALA A 713 0.11 30.71 -3.18
C ALA A 713 0.14 30.68 -4.73
N TRP A 714 -1.02 30.62 -5.40
CA TRP A 714 -1.15 30.64 -6.86
C TRP A 714 -1.82 31.91 -7.43
N ARG A 715 -2.47 32.73 -6.60
CA ARG A 715 -2.97 34.07 -6.96
C ARG A 715 -2.03 35.17 -6.50
N LEU A 716 -1.47 35.09 -5.29
CA LEU A 716 -0.61 36.12 -4.70
C LEU A 716 0.63 36.43 -5.57
N PRO A 717 1.34 35.46 -6.18
CA PRO A 717 2.40 35.77 -7.13
C PRO A 717 1.93 36.52 -8.39
N ARG A 718 0.67 36.38 -8.80
CA ARG A 718 0.13 37.13 -9.97
C ARG A 718 -0.18 38.58 -9.62
N LEU A 719 -0.49 38.85 -8.35
CA LEU A 719 -0.80 40.17 -7.83
C LEU A 719 0.47 40.93 -7.40
N LEU A 720 1.48 40.22 -6.88
CA LEU A 720 2.72 40.83 -6.37
C LEU A 720 3.91 40.75 -7.35
N GLU A 721 4.04 39.69 -8.16
CA GLU A 721 5.21 39.46 -9.03
C GLU A 721 4.93 39.85 -10.50
N GLY A 722 3.71 40.28 -10.84
CA GLY A 722 3.33 40.81 -12.17
C GLY A 722 3.39 39.82 -13.36
N VAL A 723 3.84 38.58 -13.14
CA VAL A 723 4.20 37.64 -14.22
C VAL A 723 2.98 37.18 -15.03
N ALA A 724 2.87 37.68 -16.26
CA ALA A 724 1.92 37.18 -17.26
C ALA A 724 2.22 35.70 -17.63
N PRO A 725 1.20 34.86 -17.85
CA PRO A 725 1.39 33.44 -18.08
C PRO A 725 1.89 33.15 -19.50
N VAL A 726 3.17 32.81 -19.65
CA VAL A 726 3.70 32.17 -20.88
C VAL A 726 2.94 30.86 -21.10
N ALA A 727 2.07 30.83 -22.12
CA ALA A 727 1.28 29.67 -22.46
C ALA A 727 2.04 28.81 -23.49
N PRO A 728 2.45 27.56 -23.17
CA PRO A 728 2.96 26.65 -24.18
C PRO A 728 1.82 26.26 -25.12
N ALA A 729 1.92 26.66 -26.40
CA ALA A 729 0.93 26.37 -27.42
C ALA A 729 1.04 24.90 -27.88
N THR A 730 0.33 24.00 -27.20
CA THR A 730 0.08 22.65 -27.72
C THR A 730 -1.18 22.64 -28.60
N PRO A 731 -1.19 21.96 -29.76
CA PRO A 731 -2.33 21.96 -30.68
C PRO A 731 -3.62 21.44 -30.01
N PHE A 732 -4.76 21.99 -30.43
CA PHE A 732 -6.06 21.64 -29.85
C PHE A 732 -6.48 20.22 -30.25
N SER A 733 -6.60 19.33 -29.25
CA SER A 733 -7.40 18.10 -29.42
C SER A 733 -8.89 18.48 -29.39
N PRO A 734 -9.72 17.97 -30.31
CA PRO A 734 -11.09 18.44 -30.50
C PRO A 734 -12.04 18.12 -29.32
N ARG A 735 -13.14 18.87 -29.25
CA ARG A 735 -14.19 18.79 -28.22
C ARG A 735 -14.70 17.35 -28.05
N ARG A 736 -14.83 16.89 -26.80
CA ARG A 736 -15.61 15.69 -26.43
C ARG A 736 -16.51 15.98 -25.21
N PRO A 737 -17.62 16.73 -25.38
CA PRO A 737 -18.60 16.95 -24.32
C PRO A 737 -19.19 15.64 -23.78
N LEU A 738 -19.15 14.56 -24.58
CA LEU A 738 -19.46 13.19 -24.20
C LEU A 738 -18.91 12.79 -22.82
N TRP A 739 -17.66 13.12 -22.48
CA TRP A 739 -17.11 12.75 -21.17
C TRP A 739 -17.72 13.52 -19.99
N ALA A 740 -18.15 14.78 -20.22
CA ALA A 740 -18.92 15.51 -19.22
C ALA A 740 -20.36 14.97 -19.12
N ALA A 741 -20.97 14.62 -20.26
CA ALA A 741 -22.29 13.98 -20.30
C ALA A 741 -22.29 12.62 -19.57
N VAL A 742 -21.27 11.78 -19.73
CA VAL A 742 -21.12 10.51 -18.99
C VAL A 742 -20.95 10.74 -17.48
N MET A 743 -20.26 11.81 -17.06
CA MET A 743 -20.17 12.17 -15.64
C MET A 743 -21.55 12.56 -15.07
N VAL A 744 -22.33 13.37 -15.80
CA VAL A 744 -23.68 13.79 -15.41
C VAL A 744 -24.67 12.62 -15.44
N ALA A 745 -24.59 11.75 -16.45
CA ALA A 745 -25.41 10.54 -16.52
C ALA A 745 -25.09 9.56 -15.37
N GLY A 746 -23.81 9.42 -14.98
CA GLY A 746 -23.42 8.68 -13.79
C GLY A 746 -24.00 9.29 -12.50
N LEU A 747 -23.98 10.62 -12.35
CA LEU A 747 -24.63 11.30 -11.23
C LEU A 747 -26.14 11.10 -11.22
N ALA A 748 -26.80 11.19 -12.37
CA ALA A 748 -28.23 10.93 -12.50
C ALA A 748 -28.58 9.49 -12.11
N ALA A 749 -27.83 8.50 -12.61
CA ALA A 749 -28.02 7.09 -12.24
C ALA A 749 -27.84 6.85 -10.73
N VAL A 750 -26.80 7.44 -10.12
CA VAL A 750 -26.59 7.41 -8.66
C VAL A 750 -27.78 8.01 -7.91
N LEU A 751 -28.20 9.22 -8.26
CA LEU A 751 -29.29 9.91 -7.57
C LEU A 751 -30.64 9.22 -7.77
N SER A 752 -30.90 8.65 -8.95
CA SER A 752 -32.09 7.82 -9.18
C SER A 752 -32.09 6.58 -8.28
N VAL A 753 -31.02 5.77 -8.31
CA VAL A 753 -30.94 4.52 -7.55
C VAL A 753 -30.95 4.75 -6.03
N VAL A 754 -30.29 5.81 -5.55
CA VAL A 754 -30.32 6.17 -4.12
C VAL A 754 -31.70 6.66 -3.71
N ASN A 755 -32.36 7.52 -4.50
CA ASN A 755 -33.66 8.07 -4.11
C ASN A 755 -34.82 7.07 -4.29
N THR A 756 -34.78 6.15 -5.26
CA THR A 756 -35.75 5.04 -5.29
C THR A 756 -35.55 4.11 -4.09
N GLY A 757 -34.30 3.80 -3.73
CA GLY A 757 -33.97 3.00 -2.55
C GLY A 757 -34.41 3.65 -1.23
N ILE A 758 -34.31 4.99 -1.13
CA ILE A 758 -34.86 5.77 0.00
C ILE A 758 -36.39 5.72 0.00
N TRP A 759 -37.04 5.98 -1.14
CA TRP A 759 -38.50 6.00 -1.27
C TRP A 759 -39.14 4.65 -0.90
N GLN A 760 -38.58 3.53 -1.37
CA GLN A 760 -39.00 2.18 -0.98
C GLN A 760 -38.92 1.97 0.55
N ARG A 761 -37.86 2.45 1.19
CA ARG A 761 -37.66 2.33 2.65
C ARG A 761 -38.63 3.22 3.43
N GLU A 762 -38.87 4.46 2.99
CA GLU A 762 -39.89 5.34 3.59
C GLU A 762 -41.31 4.78 3.44
N GLN A 763 -41.65 4.19 2.28
CA GLN A 763 -42.93 3.49 2.10
C GLN A 763 -43.08 2.30 3.05
N LEU A 764 -42.04 1.47 3.19
CA LEU A 764 -42.04 0.34 4.12
C LEU A 764 -42.13 0.78 5.59
N LEU A 765 -41.50 1.91 5.96
CA LEU A 765 -41.67 2.50 7.30
C LEU A 765 -43.08 3.04 7.55
N ALA A 766 -43.78 3.52 6.52
CA ALA A 766 -45.12 4.09 6.62
C ALA A 766 -46.25 3.05 6.57
N ALA A 767 -46.12 2.04 5.69
CA ALA A 767 -47.16 1.04 5.41
C ALA A 767 -46.89 -0.34 6.02
N GLY A 768 -45.64 -0.67 6.36
CA GLY A 768 -45.27 -2.00 6.84
C GLY A 768 -45.85 -2.34 8.22
N HIS A 769 -46.16 -3.62 8.43
CA HIS A 769 -46.67 -4.18 9.67
C HIS A 769 -45.62 -4.09 10.79
N VAL A 770 -46.06 -3.82 12.03
CA VAL A 770 -45.18 -3.75 13.21
C VAL A 770 -44.94 -5.15 13.77
N VAL A 771 -43.67 -5.53 13.93
CA VAL A 771 -43.25 -6.82 14.48
C VAL A 771 -42.17 -6.59 15.53
N ARG A 772 -42.30 -7.15 16.74
CA ARG A 772 -41.25 -7.09 17.77
C ARG A 772 -40.61 -8.46 17.94
N LEU A 773 -39.28 -8.53 17.90
CA LEU A 773 -38.52 -9.75 18.13
C LEU A 773 -37.63 -9.60 19.35
N ALA A 774 -37.63 -10.61 20.23
CA ALA A 774 -36.74 -10.67 21.38
C ALA A 774 -35.28 -10.83 20.95
N LEU A 775 -34.37 -10.09 21.59
CA LEU A 775 -32.94 -10.23 21.43
C LEU A 775 -32.44 -11.43 22.23
N ALA A 776 -31.53 -12.20 21.64
CA ALA A 776 -30.73 -13.19 22.35
C ALA A 776 -29.53 -12.50 23.04
N PRO A 777 -28.86 -13.13 24.02
CA PRO A 777 -27.61 -12.62 24.57
C PRO A 777 -26.53 -12.51 23.48
N VAL A 778 -25.86 -11.34 23.40
CA VAL A 778 -24.75 -11.05 22.48
C VAL A 778 -23.72 -10.18 23.19
N ASP A 779 -22.44 -10.32 22.84
CA ASP A 779 -21.38 -9.40 23.26
C ASP A 779 -21.72 -7.95 22.82
N PRO A 780 -21.76 -6.98 23.75
CA PRO A 780 -22.47 -5.73 23.51
C PRO A 780 -21.77 -4.73 22.57
N ARG A 781 -20.49 -4.93 22.22
CA ARG A 781 -19.65 -3.87 21.59
C ARG A 781 -18.72 -4.39 20.49
N ALA A 782 -18.67 -3.67 19.38
CA ALA A 782 -17.65 -3.82 18.34
C ALA A 782 -17.30 -2.47 17.68
N PHE A 783 -16.44 -1.66 18.32
CA PHE A 783 -16.07 -0.27 17.99
C PHE A 783 -15.53 0.03 16.56
N MET A 784 -15.51 -0.93 15.62
CA MET A 784 -14.69 -0.84 14.40
C MET A 784 -15.39 -0.22 13.16
N GLN A 785 -16.68 0.11 13.22
CA GLN A 785 -17.42 0.67 12.06
C GLN A 785 -18.20 1.97 12.40
N GLY A 786 -17.76 2.67 13.45
CA GLY A 786 -18.62 3.55 14.24
C GLY A 786 -19.25 2.77 15.39
N ASP A 787 -20.06 3.45 16.19
CA ASP A 787 -20.71 2.85 17.36
C ASP A 787 -21.94 2.03 16.94
N TYR A 788 -21.87 0.72 17.20
CA TYR A 788 -22.96 -0.21 16.93
C TYR A 788 -22.99 -1.38 17.94
N MET A 789 -24.18 -1.91 18.18
CA MET A 789 -24.39 -3.14 18.95
C MET A 789 -24.63 -4.30 17.98
N ALA A 790 -23.95 -5.41 18.22
CA ALA A 790 -24.19 -6.65 17.47
C ALA A 790 -25.53 -7.26 17.92
N LEU A 791 -26.38 -7.63 16.96
CA LEU A 791 -27.70 -8.19 17.23
C LEU A 791 -27.76 -9.67 16.87
N ARG A 792 -28.43 -10.43 17.73
CA ARG A 792 -28.98 -11.75 17.44
C ARG A 792 -30.38 -11.79 18.01
N PHE A 793 -31.31 -12.41 17.31
CA PHE A 793 -32.70 -12.53 17.74
C PHE A 793 -32.96 -13.97 18.19
N ALA A 794 -33.80 -14.16 19.22
CA ALA A 794 -34.15 -15.50 19.71
C ALA A 794 -34.69 -16.38 18.57
N ALA A 795 -35.62 -15.83 17.78
CA ALA A 795 -36.20 -16.47 16.60
C ALA A 795 -35.19 -16.93 15.53
N ALA A 796 -33.96 -16.39 15.50
CA ALA A 796 -32.91 -16.88 14.61
C ALA A 796 -32.31 -18.23 15.06
N GLN A 797 -32.39 -18.55 16.36
CA GLN A 797 -32.03 -19.86 16.91
C GLN A 797 -33.14 -20.89 16.63
N ASP A 798 -34.40 -20.45 16.68
CA ASP A 798 -35.56 -21.32 16.44
C ASP A 798 -35.70 -21.76 14.98
N ILE A 799 -35.20 -20.99 14.01
CA ILE A 799 -35.14 -21.43 12.59
C ILE A 799 -34.41 -22.77 12.45
N ALA A 800 -33.31 -22.99 13.18
CA ALA A 800 -32.58 -24.26 13.15
C ALA A 800 -33.30 -25.41 13.88
N ARG A 801 -34.29 -25.11 14.73
CA ARG A 801 -35.19 -26.09 15.36
C ARG A 801 -36.34 -26.46 14.44
N LEU A 802 -36.90 -25.47 13.74
CA LEU A 802 -38.04 -25.58 12.81
C LEU A 802 -37.67 -26.17 11.43
N GLN A 803 -36.43 -26.63 11.25
CA GLN A 803 -35.93 -27.30 10.04
C GLN A 803 -35.66 -28.81 10.25
N ASP A 804 -36.36 -29.43 11.21
CA ASP A 804 -36.39 -30.88 11.50
C ASP A 804 -35.02 -31.57 11.52
N GLY A 805 -34.14 -31.11 12.41
CA GLY A 805 -32.93 -31.82 12.80
C GLY A 805 -31.80 -31.85 11.76
N GLN A 806 -32.00 -31.32 10.55
CA GLN A 806 -30.89 -31.03 9.66
C GLN A 806 -30.08 -29.85 10.24
N PRO A 807 -28.74 -29.96 10.37
CA PRO A 807 -27.93 -28.80 10.71
C PRO A 807 -28.09 -27.74 9.60
N PRO A 808 -28.10 -26.43 9.94
CA PRO A 808 -28.34 -25.37 8.96
C PRO A 808 -27.25 -25.38 7.89
N ALA A 809 -27.58 -25.94 6.72
CA ALA A 809 -26.60 -26.30 5.72
C ALA A 809 -25.96 -25.05 5.09
N VAL A 810 -24.63 -25.06 5.00
CA VAL A 810 -23.83 -24.00 4.38
C VAL A 810 -23.09 -24.58 3.17
N ALA A 811 -23.84 -24.93 2.13
CA ALA A 811 -23.27 -25.56 0.93
C ALA A 811 -23.53 -24.74 -0.35
N GLY A 812 -22.44 -24.35 -1.01
CA GLY A 812 -22.37 -23.53 -2.21
C GLY A 812 -20.97 -22.93 -2.31
N LEU A 813 -20.30 -22.92 -3.46
CA LEU A 813 -20.87 -22.83 -4.81
C LEU A 813 -21.05 -24.17 -5.57
N TRP A 814 -20.69 -25.33 -4.99
CA TRP A 814 -20.79 -26.64 -5.66
C TRP A 814 -21.46 -27.71 -4.77
N GLY A 815 -22.79 -27.81 -4.78
CA GLY A 815 -23.52 -28.94 -4.17
C GLY A 815 -24.87 -28.60 -3.53
N GLY A 816 -24.95 -27.47 -2.81
CA GLY A 816 -26.19 -27.02 -2.15
C GLY A 816 -26.53 -27.75 -0.84
N PRO A 817 -27.47 -27.24 -0.03
CA PRO A 817 -28.16 -25.95 -0.17
C PRO A 817 -27.57 -24.81 0.68
N ARG A 818 -27.87 -23.57 0.28
CA ARG A 818 -28.04 -22.40 1.18
C ARG A 818 -29.47 -21.91 0.98
N THR A 819 -30.38 -22.16 1.92
CA THR A 819 -31.77 -21.70 1.86
C THR A 819 -31.96 -20.39 2.65
N ASP A 820 -31.59 -19.27 2.04
CA ASP A 820 -32.29 -18.00 2.32
C ASP A 820 -33.79 -18.27 2.09
N GLY A 821 -34.65 -17.81 2.99
CA GLY A 821 -36.07 -18.17 2.98
C GLY A 821 -36.89 -17.26 3.88
N TYR A 822 -38.10 -17.70 4.22
CA TYR A 822 -39.05 -16.90 4.97
C TYR A 822 -39.45 -17.59 6.29
N LEU A 823 -39.37 -16.84 7.38
CA LEU A 823 -39.85 -17.23 8.69
C LEU A 823 -41.26 -16.65 8.87
N VAL A 824 -42.25 -17.50 9.14
CA VAL A 824 -43.59 -17.04 9.52
C VAL A 824 -43.63 -16.81 11.02
N LEU A 825 -44.06 -15.61 11.40
CA LEU A 825 -44.17 -15.14 12.77
C LEU A 825 -45.64 -14.88 13.10
N LYS A 826 -46.03 -15.17 14.35
CA LYS A 826 -47.34 -14.77 14.88
C LYS A 826 -47.17 -13.78 16.04
N PRO A 827 -47.60 -12.51 15.87
CA PRO A 827 -47.64 -11.54 16.96
C PRO A 827 -48.56 -12.02 18.10
N ASP A 828 -48.11 -11.84 19.34
CA ASP A 828 -48.94 -11.94 20.53
C ASP A 828 -49.71 -10.63 20.82
N ALA A 829 -50.45 -10.61 21.93
CA ALA A 829 -51.23 -9.45 22.36
C ALA A 829 -50.38 -8.21 22.76
N GLN A 830 -49.05 -8.34 22.84
CA GLN A 830 -48.08 -7.28 23.12
C GLN A 830 -47.28 -6.86 21.86
N GLY A 831 -47.55 -7.52 20.72
CA GLY A 831 -46.87 -7.34 19.44
C GLY A 831 -45.53 -8.05 19.34
N VAL A 832 -45.18 -8.90 20.32
CA VAL A 832 -43.97 -9.74 20.28
C VAL A 832 -44.29 -10.99 19.46
N ALA A 833 -43.53 -11.22 18.40
CA ALA A 833 -43.88 -12.23 17.41
C ALA A 833 -43.07 -13.51 17.57
N GLN A 834 -43.77 -14.63 17.73
CA GLN A 834 -43.18 -15.94 17.94
C GLN A 834 -43.05 -16.71 16.61
N PRO A 835 -41.96 -17.46 16.38
CA PRO A 835 -41.74 -18.22 15.15
C PRO A 835 -42.68 -19.44 15.07
N LEU A 836 -43.43 -19.57 13.97
CA LEU A 836 -44.33 -20.69 13.72
C LEU A 836 -43.73 -21.75 12.80
N ARG A 837 -43.24 -21.34 11.62
CA ARG A 837 -42.76 -22.24 10.57
C ARG A 837 -41.78 -21.54 9.63
N VAL A 838 -40.97 -22.32 8.93
CA VAL A 838 -40.10 -21.86 7.84
C VAL A 838 -40.70 -22.28 6.49
N GLN A 839 -40.67 -21.40 5.49
CA GLN A 839 -41.14 -21.66 4.14
C GLN A 839 -40.26 -21.01 3.06
N ALA A 840 -40.29 -21.58 1.85
CA ALA A 840 -39.42 -21.16 0.74
C ALA A 840 -39.89 -19.86 0.06
N ASP A 841 -41.20 -19.61 0.04
CA ASP A 841 -41.86 -18.48 -0.62
C ASP A 841 -42.67 -17.64 0.38
N PRO A 842 -42.94 -16.34 0.10
CA PRO A 842 -43.64 -15.48 1.04
C PRO A 842 -45.14 -15.81 1.21
N GLN A 843 -45.70 -16.70 0.38
CA GLN A 843 -47.07 -17.20 0.47
C GLN A 843 -47.09 -18.74 0.48
N PRO A 844 -48.09 -19.39 1.11
CA PRO A 844 -49.22 -18.80 1.82
C PRO A 844 -48.88 -18.36 3.27
N HIS A 845 -49.64 -17.38 3.77
CA HIS A 845 -49.71 -16.99 5.18
C HIS A 845 -51.10 -16.40 5.48
N ASP A 846 -51.57 -16.53 6.72
CA ASP A 846 -52.85 -15.93 7.15
C ASP A 846 -52.72 -14.41 7.38
N PRO A 847 -53.80 -13.61 7.27
CA PRO A 847 -53.76 -12.17 7.55
C PRO A 847 -53.41 -11.78 9.00
N ALA A 848 -53.28 -12.76 9.90
CA ALA A 848 -52.82 -12.58 11.29
C ALA A 848 -51.38 -13.11 11.53
N GLU A 849 -50.73 -13.60 10.48
CA GLU A 849 -49.32 -13.97 10.46
C GLU A 849 -48.51 -12.88 9.74
N VAL A 850 -47.25 -12.69 10.13
CA VAL A 850 -46.32 -11.81 9.41
C VAL A 850 -45.13 -12.63 8.95
N VAL A 851 -44.80 -12.52 7.67
CA VAL A 851 -43.71 -13.26 7.05
C VAL A 851 -42.45 -12.39 7.05
N LEU A 852 -41.31 -12.95 7.44
CA LEU A 852 -40.04 -12.22 7.54
C LEU A 852 -38.91 -12.98 6.85
N ARG A 853 -38.27 -12.35 5.86
CA ARG A 853 -37.15 -12.97 5.14
C ARG A 853 -35.91 -13.09 6.02
N TYR A 854 -35.33 -14.29 6.09
CA TYR A 854 -34.04 -14.56 6.73
C TYR A 854 -32.97 -14.90 5.68
N ARG A 855 -31.70 -14.73 6.09
CA ARG A 855 -30.51 -14.99 5.25
C ARG A 855 -29.53 -15.89 6.00
N VAL A 856 -29.03 -16.96 5.38
CA VAL A 856 -28.09 -17.92 6.01
C VAL A 856 -26.65 -17.58 5.65
N ARG A 857 -25.82 -17.23 6.64
CA ARG A 857 -24.44 -16.76 6.44
C ARG A 857 -23.47 -17.50 7.37
N ALA A 858 -22.16 -17.33 7.16
CA ALA A 858 -21.11 -18.04 7.91
C ALA A 858 -21.01 -17.65 9.41
N ASP A 859 -21.73 -16.61 9.83
CA ASP A 859 -21.91 -16.16 11.22
C ASP A 859 -23.26 -16.60 11.85
N GLY A 860 -24.10 -17.32 11.09
CA GLY A 860 -25.41 -17.84 11.50
C GLY A 860 -26.56 -17.33 10.62
N VAL A 861 -27.78 -17.46 11.13
CA VAL A 861 -28.99 -16.93 10.48
C VAL A 861 -29.18 -15.46 10.83
N ARG A 862 -29.34 -14.61 9.80
CA ARG A 862 -29.61 -13.18 9.93
C ARG A 862 -31.09 -12.90 9.63
N LEU A 863 -31.80 -12.31 10.60
CA LEU A 863 -33.16 -11.79 10.45
C LEU A 863 -33.09 -10.28 10.27
N VAL A 864 -33.26 -9.79 9.04
CA VAL A 864 -33.14 -8.38 8.60
C VAL A 864 -31.76 -7.73 8.81
N THR A 865 -31.21 -7.75 10.02
CA THR A 865 -29.89 -7.20 10.37
C THR A 865 -29.27 -7.92 11.56
N ASN A 866 -27.94 -7.89 11.63
CA ASN A 866 -27.13 -8.35 12.76
C ASN A 866 -26.40 -7.19 13.47
N ALA A 867 -26.77 -5.93 13.19
CA ALA A 867 -26.23 -4.72 13.81
C ALA A 867 -27.28 -3.61 13.93
N TYR A 868 -27.16 -2.77 14.96
CA TYR A 868 -27.86 -1.49 15.10
C TYR A 868 -26.83 -0.37 15.34
N PHE A 869 -26.74 0.58 14.40
CA PHE A 869 -25.82 1.72 14.46
C PHE A 869 -26.44 2.88 15.23
N PHE A 870 -25.75 3.40 16.23
CA PHE A 870 -26.19 4.51 17.09
C PHE A 870 -25.14 5.63 17.16
N PRO A 871 -25.42 6.77 17.82
CA PRO A 871 -24.48 7.90 17.93
C PRO A 871 -23.23 7.54 18.75
N GLU A 872 -22.09 8.11 18.38
CA GLU A 872 -20.80 7.90 19.07
C GLU A 872 -20.89 8.32 20.56
N GLY A 873 -20.88 7.34 21.47
CA GLY A 873 -21.01 7.52 22.92
C GLY A 873 -22.26 6.89 23.57
N GLU A 874 -23.33 6.59 22.81
CA GLU A 874 -24.64 6.15 23.37
C GLU A 874 -24.69 4.66 23.77
N GLY A 875 -23.58 3.92 23.74
CA GLY A 875 -23.59 2.46 23.91
C GLY A 875 -24.23 1.94 25.22
N ALA A 876 -24.01 2.63 26.35
CA ALA A 876 -24.55 2.23 27.65
C ALA A 876 -26.09 2.33 27.77
N ARG A 877 -26.73 3.08 26.87
CA ARG A 877 -28.20 3.15 26.72
C ARG A 877 -28.71 1.93 25.97
N TYR A 878 -28.06 1.56 24.87
CA TYR A 878 -28.49 0.44 24.02
C TYR A 878 -28.17 -0.95 24.60
N GLU A 879 -27.22 -1.07 25.52
CA GLU A 879 -26.98 -2.30 26.33
C GLU A 879 -28.23 -2.76 27.13
N GLN A 880 -29.20 -1.87 27.35
CA GLN A 880 -30.47 -2.16 28.03
C GLN A 880 -31.53 -2.78 27.10
N ALA A 881 -31.26 -2.89 25.79
CA ALA A 881 -32.21 -3.41 24.81
C ALA A 881 -32.56 -4.88 25.06
N ARG A 882 -33.84 -5.23 24.94
CA ARG A 882 -34.35 -6.61 25.03
C ARG A 882 -35.19 -7.03 23.83
N TYR A 883 -35.70 -6.07 23.04
CA TYR A 883 -36.43 -6.34 21.80
C TYR A 883 -35.99 -5.39 20.69
N GLY A 884 -36.11 -5.83 19.43
CA GLY A 884 -36.06 -4.97 18.24
C GLY A 884 -37.45 -4.79 17.65
N GLU A 885 -37.84 -3.55 17.32
CA GLU A 885 -39.10 -3.24 16.65
C GLU A 885 -38.87 -3.05 15.15
N PHE A 886 -39.54 -3.86 14.35
CA PHE A 886 -39.42 -3.93 12.90
C PHE A 886 -40.66 -3.39 12.19
N ARG A 887 -40.47 -2.91 10.96
CA ARG A 887 -41.51 -2.71 9.95
C ARG A 887 -41.32 -3.73 8.84
N VAL A 888 -42.36 -4.49 8.51
CA VAL A 888 -42.29 -5.63 7.59
C VAL A 888 -43.33 -5.49 6.48
N GLY A 889 -42.91 -5.66 5.23
CA GLY A 889 -43.78 -5.64 4.05
C GLY A 889 -44.33 -7.02 3.70
N ASP A 890 -45.36 -7.05 2.85
CA ASP A 890 -46.05 -8.27 2.43
C ASP A 890 -45.16 -9.20 1.56
N ASP A 891 -44.01 -8.67 1.09
CA ASP A 891 -42.93 -9.39 0.42
C ASP A 891 -41.93 -10.05 1.40
N GLY A 892 -42.14 -9.87 2.71
CA GLY A 892 -41.24 -10.31 3.77
C GLY A 892 -39.99 -9.45 3.96
N THR A 893 -39.87 -8.31 3.28
CA THR A 893 -38.76 -7.37 3.52
C THR A 893 -39.01 -6.60 4.82
N GLY A 894 -38.11 -6.76 5.79
CA GLY A 894 -38.15 -6.03 7.05
C GLY A 894 -37.10 -4.92 7.15
N LEU A 895 -37.39 -3.92 7.99
CA LEU A 895 -36.47 -2.87 8.44
C LEU A 895 -36.53 -2.77 9.98
N LEU A 896 -35.37 -2.71 10.64
CA LEU A 896 -35.27 -2.45 12.07
C LEU A 896 -35.44 -0.95 12.32
N VAL A 897 -36.48 -0.55 13.07
CA VAL A 897 -36.82 0.85 13.31
C VAL A 897 -36.14 1.39 14.56
N ARG A 898 -36.18 0.62 15.66
CA ARG A 898 -35.63 0.98 16.96
C ARG A 898 -35.39 -0.24 17.84
N LEU A 899 -34.65 -0.03 18.92
CA LEU A 899 -34.52 -0.99 20.01
C LEU A 899 -35.48 -0.61 21.15
N LEU A 900 -35.96 -1.60 21.90
CA LEU A 900 -36.83 -1.43 23.05
C LEU A 900 -36.18 -2.04 24.31
N ASN A 901 -36.43 -1.44 25.47
CA ASN A 901 -36.03 -1.97 26.77
C ASN A 901 -36.93 -3.16 27.21
N ALA A 902 -36.80 -3.63 28.46
CA ALA A 902 -37.63 -4.70 29.01
C ALA A 902 -39.13 -4.33 29.08
N ASP A 903 -39.46 -3.07 29.32
CA ASP A 903 -40.82 -2.53 29.45
C ASP A 903 -41.46 -2.15 28.09
N LEU A 904 -40.87 -2.61 26.97
CA LEU A 904 -41.23 -2.27 25.59
C LEU A 904 -41.16 -0.76 25.27
N GLN A 905 -40.46 0.04 26.08
CA GLN A 905 -40.21 1.46 25.82
C GLN A 905 -39.04 1.65 24.84
N PRO A 906 -39.10 2.65 23.94
CA PRO A 906 -38.04 2.91 22.98
C PRO A 906 -36.77 3.43 23.66
N LEU A 907 -35.62 2.89 23.24
CA LEU A 907 -34.29 3.37 23.60
C LEU A 907 -33.81 4.42 22.60
#